data_AF-A0A1M7QH25-F1
#
_entry.id   AF-A0A1M7QH25-F1
#
_cell.length_a   1.000
_cell.length_b   1.000
_cell.length_c   1.000
_cell.angle_alpha   90.00
_cell.angle_beta   90.00
_cell.angle_gamma   90.00
#
_symmetry.space_group_name_H-M   'P 1'
#
loop_
_entity.id
_entity.type
_entity.pdbx_description
1 polymer ?
#
loop_
_entity_poly.entity_id
_entity_poly.type
_entity_poly.pdbx_seq_one_letter_code
_entity_poly.pdbx_strand_id
1 'polypeptide(L)'
;MIRQILSSGRLIFEVLLLGALVVLVIWWNPLYIFGGKPELQPTANIVSNIREVGEMITAEYYGEVLASIDEAQINLLEEEEIITQGELIYQEILTALKNLKHFDSLSAETRISIADANNELKRRERKKLLIDPVSEKNILEKLYFLEEWATTSQMPLYNEVLLFLGTEAQRVSAGAGLTDKLTSRILFHWYTDTVEDWWQSEAFANSYFESRLSSLSRRESRKKLAMIGRGTVKAGFNFQDLDQSMFHFNEEVGELHFFGLAPEILNSDINPWFIPEKGIPGFDILTYNGKVDFKDSRRVKIYAVQKLKANARKAGIIDQAESNGAETLSRLFTMLTGKEVKKVIFHHDKIIQLTREIKADRFINYEEAAQFENAVSRELNTIDSLRSASQDRYNNRNLAQNKWNTLVQMIAELRQLEFETQDLPYHQFATFWYEIARDSLIDENEWREMKAYARIETSDSLTVSLWTKGDVLWSRALFSEGLHQLSKKNLPLGAFEVDSTSLEIWKTMEKTSKKIRNVVFKQDSVVFEYFKPRPAVRDSLLHLIQPLRYDPELFAQWRSQKNSIETISKTDTITELSADPESFWLFKPGENNRLIKFNIPLDQVSRPDLLAADDSPDWQRISIDSLIIIRSAANFAAIQHGPHTESALDPDQQETLVHYLDSLYTSHSRFQNRDLITKTKAWFGERWESKSSISEVFQ
;
A
#
# COMPACT_ATOMS: atom_id res chain seq x y z
N MET A 1 21.13 47.05 -82.10
CA MET A 1 20.75 46.03 -81.10
C MET A 1 21.93 45.21 -80.58
N ILE A 2 22.77 44.58 -81.41
CA ILE A 2 23.92 43.77 -80.93
C ILE A 2 24.96 44.61 -80.13
N ARG A 3 25.15 45.88 -80.48
CA ARG A 3 26.05 46.80 -79.74
C ARG A 3 25.55 47.22 -78.35
N GLN A 4 24.23 47.18 -78.09
CA GLN A 4 23.65 47.46 -76.77
C GLN A 4 23.73 46.23 -75.84
N ILE A 5 23.72 45.02 -76.40
CA ILE A 5 23.93 43.78 -75.62
C ILE A 5 25.39 43.68 -75.18
N LEU A 6 26.34 44.11 -76.03
CA LEU A 6 27.77 44.15 -75.69
C LEU A 6 28.12 45.21 -74.63
N SER A 7 27.40 46.34 -74.55
CA SER A 7 27.63 47.34 -73.48
C SER A 7 27.05 46.89 -72.13
N SER A 8 26.00 46.07 -72.14
CA SER A 8 25.36 45.54 -70.93
C SER A 8 26.05 44.27 -70.39
N GLY A 9 26.93 43.65 -71.17
CA GLY A 9 27.68 42.45 -70.75
C GLY A 9 28.54 42.69 -69.51
N ARG A 10 29.10 43.90 -69.36
CA ARG A 10 29.85 44.28 -68.15
C ARG A 10 28.96 44.30 -66.91
N LEU A 11 27.75 44.82 -67.03
CA LEU A 11 26.80 44.90 -65.91
C LEU A 11 26.28 43.50 -65.53
N ILE A 12 26.00 42.65 -66.51
CA ILE A 12 25.61 41.24 -66.27
C ILE A 12 26.74 40.47 -65.56
N PHE A 13 27.99 40.70 -65.98
CA PHE A 13 29.15 40.05 -65.35
C PHE A 13 29.39 40.55 -63.92
N GLU A 14 29.24 41.86 -63.67
CA GLU A 14 29.34 42.45 -62.33
C GLU A 14 28.23 41.91 -61.41
N VAL A 15 27.00 41.75 -61.90
CA VAL A 15 25.89 41.15 -61.13
C VAL A 15 26.12 39.67 -60.85
N LEU A 16 26.62 38.90 -61.84
CA LEU A 16 26.96 37.49 -61.64
C LEU A 16 28.12 37.31 -60.65
N LEU A 17 29.11 38.19 -60.69
CA LEU A 17 30.26 38.14 -59.79
C LEU A 17 29.87 38.54 -58.37
N LEU A 18 29.00 39.54 -58.20
CA LEU A 18 28.41 39.88 -56.91
C LEU A 18 27.56 38.72 -56.36
N GLY A 19 26.74 38.09 -57.20
CA GLY A 19 25.96 36.91 -56.84
C GLY A 19 26.84 35.74 -56.41
N ALA A 20 27.91 35.46 -57.17
CA ALA A 20 28.89 34.43 -56.83
C ALA A 20 29.61 34.74 -55.51
N LEU A 21 29.96 35.99 -55.25
CA LEU A 21 30.58 36.43 -54.00
C LEU A 21 29.62 36.27 -52.80
N VAL A 22 28.35 36.63 -52.96
CA VAL A 22 27.32 36.41 -51.93
C VAL A 22 27.15 34.92 -51.64
N VAL A 23 27.09 34.08 -52.67
CA VAL A 23 27.02 32.62 -52.52
C VAL A 23 28.28 32.07 -51.85
N LEU A 24 29.47 32.56 -52.20
CA LEU A 24 30.72 32.17 -51.56
C LEU A 24 30.79 32.58 -50.09
N VAL A 25 30.30 33.76 -49.74
CA VAL A 25 30.23 34.23 -48.34
C VAL A 25 29.23 33.41 -47.52
N ILE A 26 28.07 33.07 -48.11
CA ILE A 26 27.08 32.18 -47.49
C ILE A 26 27.64 30.75 -47.34
N TRP A 27 28.38 30.25 -48.34
CA TRP A 27 28.95 28.91 -48.32
C TRP A 27 30.17 28.78 -47.40
N TRP A 28 30.99 29.83 -47.30
CA TRP A 28 32.19 29.84 -46.46
C TRP A 28 31.89 30.14 -44.97
N ASN A 29 30.80 30.87 -44.69
CA ASN A 29 30.29 31.21 -43.35
C ASN A 29 31.36 31.37 -42.24
N PRO A 30 32.41 32.18 -42.43
CA PRO A 30 33.58 32.22 -41.53
C PRO A 30 33.28 32.82 -40.14
N LEU A 31 32.05 33.29 -39.89
CA LEU A 31 31.65 33.98 -38.67
C LEU A 31 30.33 33.45 -38.06
N TYR A 32 29.73 32.37 -38.58
CA TYR A 32 28.46 31.80 -38.08
C TYR A 32 27.26 32.78 -37.99
N ILE A 33 27.30 33.92 -38.69
CA ILE A 33 26.27 34.98 -38.60
C ILE A 33 24.92 34.54 -39.20
N PHE A 34 24.93 33.55 -40.10
CA PHE A 34 23.72 33.06 -40.77
C PHE A 34 23.39 31.62 -40.34
N GLY A 35 22.71 31.48 -39.20
CA GLY A 35 21.83 30.33 -38.95
C GLY A 35 22.47 29.00 -38.56
N GLY A 36 23.64 28.98 -37.93
CA GLY A 36 24.07 27.82 -37.16
C GLY A 36 23.24 27.72 -35.89
N LYS A 37 22.55 26.59 -35.66
CA LYS A 37 22.00 26.31 -34.31
C LYS A 37 23.17 26.45 -33.32
N PRO A 38 23.02 27.19 -32.21
CA PRO A 38 24.07 27.28 -31.21
C PRO A 38 24.36 25.86 -30.68
N GLU A 39 25.42 25.23 -31.18
CA GLU A 39 26.01 24.06 -30.55
C GLU A 39 26.85 24.58 -29.38
N LEU A 40 26.36 24.32 -28.17
CA LEU A 40 27.09 24.57 -26.95
C LEU A 40 28.42 23.80 -27.01
N GLN A 41 29.55 24.49 -26.86
CA GLN A 41 30.83 23.82 -26.63
C GLN A 41 30.68 22.90 -25.41
N PRO A 42 31.26 21.68 -25.43
CA PRO A 42 31.18 20.75 -24.31
C PRO A 42 31.93 21.35 -23.12
N THR A 43 31.22 22.10 -22.30
CA THR A 43 31.63 22.41 -20.93
C THR A 43 31.22 21.22 -20.07
N ALA A 44 31.99 20.93 -19.03
CA ALA A 44 31.86 19.74 -18.20
C ALA A 44 30.49 19.55 -17.50
N ASN A 45 29.57 20.52 -17.62
CA ASN A 45 28.21 20.45 -17.07
C ASN A 45 27.22 20.38 -18.24
N ILE A 46 26.79 19.14 -18.53
CA ILE A 46 26.04 18.76 -19.71
C ILE A 46 24.55 19.08 -19.52
N VAL A 47 24.04 20.00 -20.33
CA VAL A 47 22.63 20.01 -20.77
C VAL A 47 22.58 19.13 -22.01
N SER A 48 21.95 17.96 -21.94
CA SER A 48 22.05 16.97 -23.02
C SER A 48 21.08 17.19 -24.17
N ASN A 49 19.93 17.84 -23.94
CA ASN A 49 18.99 18.30 -24.97
C ASN A 49 17.85 19.16 -24.37
N ILE A 50 17.34 20.12 -25.14
CA ILE A 50 16.02 20.75 -24.93
C ILE A 50 15.09 20.10 -25.96
N ARG A 51 14.24 19.17 -25.53
CA ARG A 51 13.36 18.41 -26.43
C ARG A 51 11.95 18.99 -26.30
N GLU A 52 11.42 19.49 -27.41
CA GLU A 52 10.10 20.13 -27.51
C GLU A 52 9.92 21.35 -26.59
N VAL A 53 8.95 22.21 -26.89
CA VAL A 53 8.75 23.48 -26.15
C VAL A 53 8.27 23.14 -24.75
N GLY A 54 9.18 23.00 -23.78
CA GLY A 54 8.80 22.82 -22.38
C GLY A 54 9.67 21.88 -21.53
N GLU A 55 10.63 21.11 -22.04
CA GLU A 55 11.42 20.19 -21.20
C GLU A 55 12.93 20.51 -21.20
N MET A 56 13.57 20.41 -20.04
CA MET A 56 15.03 20.51 -19.89
C MET A 56 15.59 19.28 -19.20
N ILE A 57 16.36 18.50 -19.96
CA ILE A 57 17.04 17.31 -19.47
C ILE A 57 18.36 17.71 -18.83
N THR A 58 18.56 17.32 -17.57
CA THR A 58 19.71 17.75 -16.77
C THR A 58 20.49 16.58 -16.19
N ALA A 59 19.89 15.40 -16.07
CA ALA A 59 20.61 14.18 -15.72
C ALA A 59 20.25 13.03 -16.65
N GLU A 60 21.25 12.19 -16.88
CA GLU A 60 21.10 10.97 -17.66
C GLU A 60 21.76 9.83 -16.89
N TYR A 61 20.98 8.79 -16.61
CA TYR A 61 21.47 7.53 -16.07
C TYR A 61 21.66 6.55 -17.21
N TYR A 62 22.86 5.98 -17.28
CA TYR A 62 23.23 4.95 -18.24
C TYR A 62 23.32 3.63 -17.48
N GLY A 63 22.49 2.66 -17.87
CA GLY A 63 22.43 1.38 -17.18
C GLY A 63 22.23 0.21 -18.13
N GLU A 64 22.66 -0.96 -17.66
CA GLU A 64 22.44 -2.23 -18.33
C GLU A 64 21.48 -3.08 -17.50
N VAL A 65 20.50 -3.69 -18.16
CA VAL A 65 19.52 -4.58 -17.54
C VAL A 65 19.43 -5.85 -18.36
N LEU A 66 19.36 -6.98 -17.67
CA LEU A 66 19.09 -8.27 -18.27
C LEU A 66 17.60 -8.58 -18.11
N ALA A 67 16.98 -8.95 -19.22
CA ALA A 67 15.57 -9.33 -19.30
C ALA A 67 15.39 -10.51 -20.25
N SER A 68 14.58 -11.48 -19.86
CA SER A 68 14.22 -12.62 -20.71
C SER A 68 12.77 -12.53 -21.21
N ILE A 69 12.47 -13.23 -22.30
CA ILE A 69 11.09 -13.39 -22.80
C ILE A 69 10.24 -14.16 -21.80
N ASP A 70 10.85 -15.10 -21.07
CA ASP A 70 10.17 -15.83 -20.00
C ASP A 70 9.77 -14.83 -18.90
N GLU A 71 10.72 -14.03 -18.38
CA GLU A 71 10.46 -12.94 -17.40
C GLU A 71 9.41 -11.94 -17.89
N ALA A 72 9.50 -11.49 -19.14
CA ALA A 72 8.57 -10.52 -19.70
C ALA A 72 7.18 -11.13 -19.97
N GLN A 73 7.11 -12.44 -20.23
CA GLN A 73 5.85 -13.17 -20.44
C GLN A 73 5.08 -13.37 -19.15
N ILE A 74 5.81 -13.62 -18.07
CA ILE A 74 5.25 -13.81 -16.73
C ILE A 74 5.18 -12.53 -15.90
N ASN A 75 5.78 -11.44 -16.39
CA ASN A 75 5.96 -10.17 -15.69
C ASN A 75 6.50 -10.36 -14.27
N LEU A 76 7.75 -10.83 -14.15
CA LEU A 76 8.36 -11.14 -12.85
C LEU A 76 8.42 -9.94 -11.87
N LEU A 77 8.16 -8.70 -12.34
CA LEU A 77 8.00 -7.55 -11.44
C LEU A 77 6.71 -7.65 -10.57
N GLU A 78 5.73 -8.44 -11.00
CA GLU A 78 4.46 -8.70 -10.29
C GLU A 78 4.54 -9.94 -9.37
N GLU A 79 5.72 -10.55 -9.19
CA GLU A 79 5.87 -11.76 -8.37
C GLU A 79 5.33 -11.57 -6.95
N GLU A 80 5.61 -10.42 -6.34
CA GLU A 80 5.12 -10.08 -5.00
C GLU A 80 3.57 -9.94 -4.97
N GLU A 81 2.98 -9.34 -6.01
CA GLU A 81 1.53 -9.21 -6.16
C GLU A 81 0.85 -10.59 -6.31
N ILE A 82 1.42 -11.46 -7.15
CA ILE A 82 0.90 -12.82 -7.42
C ILE A 82 0.97 -13.69 -6.18
N ILE A 83 2.11 -13.66 -5.46
CA ILE A 83 2.29 -14.36 -4.20
C ILE A 83 1.12 -14.04 -3.27
N THR A 84 0.77 -12.76 -3.19
CA THR A 84 -0.16 -12.33 -2.18
C THR A 84 -1.63 -12.48 -2.58
N GLN A 85 -1.97 -12.28 -3.86
CA GLN A 85 -3.29 -12.64 -4.38
C GLN A 85 -3.56 -14.15 -4.25
N GLY A 86 -2.54 -14.97 -4.48
CA GLY A 86 -2.63 -16.42 -4.29
C GLY A 86 -2.92 -16.81 -2.84
N GLU A 87 -2.19 -16.22 -1.89
CA GLU A 87 -2.41 -16.41 -0.45
C GLU A 87 -3.84 -16.02 -0.06
N LEU A 88 -4.31 -14.85 -0.50
CA LEU A 88 -5.65 -14.36 -0.18
C LEU A 88 -6.73 -15.38 -0.59
N ILE A 89 -6.69 -15.87 -1.83
CA ILE A 89 -7.69 -16.84 -2.29
C ILE A 89 -7.57 -18.18 -1.59
N TYR A 90 -6.34 -18.63 -1.30
CA TYR A 90 -6.13 -19.83 -0.51
C TYR A 90 -6.87 -19.74 0.83
N GLN A 91 -6.73 -18.61 1.53
CA GLN A 91 -7.40 -18.37 2.81
C GLN A 91 -8.93 -18.29 2.66
N GLU A 92 -9.44 -17.66 1.59
CA GLU A 92 -10.87 -17.60 1.29
C GLU A 92 -11.46 -19.00 1.04
N ILE A 93 -10.80 -19.84 0.24
CA ILE A 93 -11.24 -21.22 0.00
C ILE A 93 -11.21 -22.02 1.30
N LEU A 94 -10.15 -21.88 2.09
CA LEU A 94 -10.01 -22.56 3.37
C LEU A 94 -11.12 -22.15 4.34
N THR A 95 -11.45 -20.87 4.39
CA THR A 95 -12.53 -20.31 5.22
C THR A 95 -13.88 -20.88 4.79
N ALA A 96 -14.19 -20.87 3.50
CA ALA A 96 -15.43 -21.46 2.97
C ALA A 96 -15.56 -22.96 3.30
N LEU A 97 -14.46 -23.72 3.24
CA LEU A 97 -14.44 -25.13 3.63
C LEU A 97 -14.62 -25.33 5.13
N LYS A 98 -14.03 -24.47 5.98
CA LYS A 98 -14.23 -24.48 7.43
C LYS A 98 -15.68 -24.18 7.79
N ASN A 99 -16.28 -23.17 7.16
CA ASN A 99 -17.69 -22.80 7.36
C ASN A 99 -18.63 -23.93 6.94
N LEU A 100 -18.35 -24.59 5.80
CA LEU A 100 -19.09 -25.79 5.40
C LEU A 100 -18.94 -26.93 6.41
N LYS A 101 -17.74 -27.15 6.96
CA LYS A 101 -17.50 -28.20 7.97
C LYS A 101 -18.23 -27.90 9.27
N HIS A 102 -18.22 -26.64 9.71
CA HIS A 102 -19.01 -26.19 10.85
C HIS A 102 -20.51 -26.40 10.60
N PHE A 103 -21.02 -25.97 9.44
CA PHE A 103 -22.41 -26.19 9.05
C PHE A 103 -22.79 -27.68 9.03
N ASP A 104 -21.95 -28.55 8.46
CA ASP A 104 -22.22 -29.99 8.39
C ASP A 104 -22.17 -30.69 9.76
N SER A 105 -21.46 -30.11 10.74
CA SER A 105 -21.42 -30.60 12.13
C SER A 105 -22.72 -30.36 12.90
N LEU A 106 -23.54 -29.40 12.45
CA LEU A 106 -24.84 -29.13 13.05
C LEU A 106 -25.84 -30.26 12.77
N SER A 107 -26.78 -30.45 13.71
CA SER A 107 -27.86 -31.40 13.52
C SER A 107 -28.70 -31.05 12.29
N ALA A 108 -29.30 -32.05 11.63
CA ALA A 108 -30.12 -31.81 10.44
C ALA A 108 -31.30 -30.87 10.73
N GLU A 109 -31.88 -30.96 11.94
CA GLU A 109 -32.98 -30.08 12.39
C GLU A 109 -32.51 -28.63 12.51
N THR A 110 -31.33 -28.41 13.09
CA THR A 110 -30.72 -27.08 13.25
C THR A 110 -30.37 -26.46 11.89
N ARG A 111 -29.81 -27.24 10.96
CA ARG A 111 -29.51 -26.76 9.59
C ARG A 111 -30.75 -26.32 8.84
N ILE A 112 -31.84 -27.08 9.00
CA ILE A 112 -33.14 -26.76 8.39
C ILE A 112 -33.70 -25.46 8.98
N SER A 113 -33.64 -25.27 10.31
CA SER A 113 -34.17 -24.07 10.93
C SER A 113 -33.39 -22.80 10.55
N ILE A 114 -32.07 -22.93 10.35
CA ILE A 114 -31.21 -21.80 9.96
C ILE A 114 -31.41 -21.45 8.49
N ALA A 115 -31.39 -22.46 7.61
CA ALA A 115 -31.21 -22.23 6.18
C ALA A 115 -32.49 -22.39 5.33
N ASP A 116 -33.59 -22.88 5.91
CA ASP A 116 -34.87 -23.08 5.21
C ASP A 116 -36.08 -22.90 6.16
N ALA A 117 -36.04 -21.85 6.99
CA ALA A 117 -37.09 -21.55 7.97
C ALA A 117 -38.47 -21.38 7.34
N ASN A 118 -38.52 -20.81 6.13
CA ASN A 118 -39.75 -20.57 5.36
C ASN A 118 -40.16 -21.75 4.47
N ASN A 119 -39.38 -22.84 4.44
CA ASN A 119 -39.66 -24.05 3.67
C ASN A 119 -39.75 -23.79 2.15
N GLU A 120 -38.84 -22.94 1.65
CA GLU A 120 -38.75 -22.48 0.26
C GLU A 120 -38.03 -23.51 -0.63
N LEU A 121 -37.15 -24.34 -0.06
CA LEU A 121 -36.41 -25.37 -0.80
C LEU A 121 -37.30 -26.57 -1.17
N LYS A 122 -37.13 -27.09 -2.38
CA LYS A 122 -37.81 -28.34 -2.79
C LYS A 122 -37.30 -29.50 -1.95
N ARG A 123 -38.15 -30.49 -1.65
CA ARG A 123 -37.80 -31.69 -0.85
C ARG A 123 -36.48 -32.36 -1.26
N ARG A 124 -36.17 -32.41 -2.56
CA ARG A 124 -34.93 -33.00 -3.09
C ARG A 124 -33.70 -32.13 -2.83
N GLU A 125 -33.82 -30.82 -3.00
CA GLU A 125 -32.76 -29.83 -2.73
C GLU A 125 -32.48 -29.75 -1.24
N ARG A 126 -33.52 -29.65 -0.41
CA ARG A 126 -33.45 -29.69 1.05
C ARG A 126 -32.70 -30.93 1.55
N LYS A 127 -33.03 -32.11 1.01
CA LYS A 127 -32.30 -33.34 1.36
C LYS A 127 -30.82 -33.24 0.96
N LYS A 128 -30.53 -32.82 -0.26
CA LYS A 128 -29.16 -32.80 -0.80
C LYS A 128 -28.25 -31.78 -0.10
N LEU A 129 -28.78 -30.58 0.19
CA LEU A 129 -28.02 -29.45 0.74
C LEU A 129 -27.93 -29.53 2.27
N LEU A 130 -29.02 -29.88 2.95
CA LEU A 130 -29.12 -29.75 4.42
C LEU A 130 -29.00 -31.08 5.17
N ILE A 131 -29.32 -32.22 4.54
CA ILE A 131 -29.42 -33.52 5.24
C ILE A 131 -28.31 -34.49 4.84
N ASP A 132 -28.09 -34.67 3.54
CA ASP A 132 -27.07 -35.60 3.04
C ASP A 132 -25.67 -35.08 3.44
N PRO A 133 -24.75 -35.98 3.86
CA PRO A 133 -23.39 -35.58 4.24
C PRO A 133 -22.63 -34.96 3.06
N VAL A 134 -21.60 -34.18 3.35
CA VAL A 134 -20.71 -33.63 2.32
C VAL A 134 -20.02 -34.77 1.57
N SER A 135 -19.98 -34.66 0.24
CA SER A 135 -19.40 -35.62 -0.68
C SER A 135 -18.86 -34.90 -1.92
N GLU A 136 -18.04 -35.58 -2.72
CA GLU A 136 -17.58 -35.06 -4.03
C GLU A 136 -18.71 -34.60 -4.96
N LYS A 137 -19.95 -35.08 -4.78
CA LYS A 137 -21.07 -34.79 -5.70
C LYS A 137 -21.90 -33.58 -5.29
N ASN A 138 -21.78 -33.11 -4.05
CA ASN A 138 -22.62 -32.04 -3.50
C ASN A 138 -21.82 -30.93 -2.80
N ILE A 139 -20.49 -31.05 -2.66
CA ILE A 139 -19.68 -30.03 -1.97
C ILE A 139 -19.80 -28.65 -2.61
N LEU A 140 -19.67 -28.52 -3.94
CA LEU A 140 -19.81 -27.23 -4.63
C LEU A 140 -21.20 -26.63 -4.43
N GLU A 141 -22.25 -27.43 -4.56
CA GLU A 141 -23.62 -26.94 -4.38
C GLU A 141 -23.88 -26.46 -2.95
N LYS A 142 -23.31 -27.15 -1.95
CA LYS A 142 -23.37 -26.73 -0.55
C LYS A 142 -22.55 -25.45 -0.31
N LEU A 143 -21.39 -25.30 -0.94
CA LEU A 143 -20.57 -24.09 -0.86
C LEU A 143 -21.27 -22.88 -1.50
N TYR A 144 -21.88 -23.06 -2.68
CA TYR A 144 -22.70 -22.00 -3.31
C TYR A 144 -23.95 -21.65 -2.50
N PHE A 145 -24.56 -22.64 -1.83
CA PHE A 145 -25.73 -22.42 -0.98
C PHE A 145 -25.41 -21.55 0.26
N LEU A 146 -24.17 -21.61 0.75
CA LEU A 146 -23.70 -20.74 1.85
C LEU A 146 -23.30 -19.33 1.37
N GLU A 147 -23.52 -19.01 0.09
CA GLU A 147 -23.24 -17.72 -0.58
C GLU A 147 -21.77 -17.26 -0.62
N GLU A 148 -20.88 -17.88 0.15
CA GLU A 148 -19.43 -17.57 0.19
C GLU A 148 -18.71 -17.96 -1.11
N TRP A 149 -19.13 -19.04 -1.77
CA TRP A 149 -18.38 -19.56 -2.91
C TRP A 149 -18.56 -18.74 -4.20
N ALA A 150 -19.65 -17.98 -4.30
CA ALA A 150 -19.94 -17.16 -5.48
C ALA A 150 -18.93 -16.02 -5.64
N THR A 151 -18.45 -15.44 -4.53
CA THR A 151 -17.43 -14.40 -4.51
C THR A 151 -16.04 -15.02 -4.68
N THR A 152 -15.70 -16.08 -3.93
CA THR A 152 -14.38 -16.74 -4.01
C THR A 152 -14.07 -17.23 -5.42
N SER A 153 -15.05 -17.82 -6.11
CA SER A 153 -14.87 -18.33 -7.48
C SER A 153 -14.68 -17.24 -8.55
N GLN A 154 -14.92 -15.97 -8.21
CA GLN A 154 -14.72 -14.82 -9.09
C GLN A 154 -13.38 -14.09 -8.85
N MET A 155 -12.63 -14.45 -7.80
CA MET A 155 -11.38 -13.78 -7.45
C MET A 155 -10.27 -14.03 -8.49
N PRO A 156 -9.38 -13.06 -8.75
CA PRO A 156 -8.25 -13.23 -9.67
C PRO A 156 -7.28 -14.29 -9.15
N LEU A 157 -6.87 -15.27 -9.97
CA LEU A 157 -6.04 -16.43 -9.62
C LEU A 157 -6.77 -17.64 -8.97
N TYR A 158 -8.09 -17.61 -8.83
CA TYR A 158 -8.85 -18.71 -8.21
C TYR A 158 -8.58 -20.08 -8.85
N ASN A 159 -8.54 -20.14 -10.18
CA ASN A 159 -8.29 -21.38 -10.88
C ASN A 159 -6.87 -21.88 -10.64
N GLU A 160 -5.91 -20.98 -10.66
CA GLU A 160 -4.49 -21.24 -10.47
C GLU A 160 -4.21 -21.76 -9.06
N VAL A 161 -4.83 -21.16 -8.03
CA VAL A 161 -4.75 -21.64 -6.65
C VAL A 161 -5.34 -23.04 -6.53
N LEU A 162 -6.55 -23.28 -7.06
CA LEU A 162 -7.14 -24.63 -7.01
C LEU A 162 -6.32 -25.69 -7.74
N LEU A 163 -5.75 -25.36 -8.90
CA LEU A 163 -4.89 -26.27 -9.65
C LEU A 163 -3.60 -26.57 -8.90
N PHE A 164 -2.99 -25.56 -8.27
CA PHE A 164 -1.83 -25.74 -7.41
C PHE A 164 -2.16 -26.71 -6.26
N LEU A 165 -3.27 -26.46 -5.55
CA LEU A 165 -3.73 -27.31 -4.46
C LEU A 165 -3.97 -28.76 -4.92
N GLY A 166 -4.62 -28.93 -6.07
CA GLY A 166 -4.87 -30.24 -6.64
C GLY A 166 -3.59 -30.98 -7.05
N THR A 167 -2.55 -30.25 -7.48
CA THR A 167 -1.27 -30.80 -7.95
C THR A 167 -0.40 -31.28 -6.79
N GLU A 168 -0.25 -30.44 -5.76
CA GLU A 168 0.46 -30.77 -4.52
C GLU A 168 -0.18 -31.96 -3.79
N ALA A 169 -1.51 -32.06 -3.78
CA ALA A 169 -2.22 -33.23 -3.27
C ALA A 169 -2.08 -34.50 -4.14
N GLN A 170 -1.29 -34.44 -5.23
CA GLN A 170 -1.09 -35.51 -6.22
C GLN A 170 -2.40 -36.01 -6.85
N ARG A 171 -3.44 -35.16 -6.91
CA ARG A 171 -4.77 -35.51 -7.45
C ARG A 171 -4.96 -35.01 -8.87
N VAL A 172 -4.20 -34.00 -9.26
CA VAL A 172 -4.26 -33.35 -10.56
C VAL A 172 -2.87 -33.40 -11.18
N SER A 173 -2.79 -33.76 -12.46
CA SER A 173 -1.55 -33.60 -13.22
C SER A 173 -1.38 -32.16 -13.62
N ALA A 174 -0.15 -31.64 -13.57
CA ALA A 174 0.19 -30.31 -14.03
C ALA A 174 -0.40 -30.03 -15.43
N GLY A 175 -1.15 -28.94 -15.58
CA GLY A 175 -1.76 -28.52 -16.84
C GLY A 175 -3.17 -29.06 -17.15
N ALA A 176 -3.83 -29.76 -16.22
CA ALA A 176 -5.25 -30.10 -16.38
C ALA A 176 -6.12 -28.82 -16.29
N GLY A 177 -7.12 -28.70 -17.16
CA GLY A 177 -8.12 -27.64 -17.03
C GLY A 177 -9.02 -27.88 -15.82
N LEU A 178 -9.40 -26.81 -15.12
CA LEU A 178 -10.31 -26.89 -13.99
C LEU A 178 -11.74 -27.17 -14.50
N THR A 179 -12.36 -28.23 -14.00
CA THR A 179 -13.76 -28.59 -14.27
C THR A 179 -14.48 -28.73 -12.94
N ASP A 180 -15.79 -28.48 -12.87
CA ASP A 180 -16.56 -28.56 -11.62
C ASP A 180 -16.38 -29.90 -10.90
N LYS A 181 -16.26 -31.00 -11.65
CA LYS A 181 -15.99 -32.33 -11.10
C LYS A 181 -14.60 -32.43 -10.48
N LEU A 182 -13.59 -31.83 -11.10
CA LEU A 182 -12.23 -31.78 -10.59
C LEU A 182 -12.16 -30.87 -9.36
N THR A 183 -12.75 -29.68 -9.45
CA THR A 183 -12.90 -28.73 -8.33
C THR A 183 -13.55 -29.41 -7.14
N SER A 184 -14.69 -30.07 -7.33
CA SER A 184 -15.39 -30.78 -6.26
C SER A 184 -14.53 -31.87 -5.62
N ARG A 185 -13.70 -32.57 -6.42
CA ARG A 185 -12.79 -33.58 -5.90
C ARG A 185 -11.66 -32.97 -5.07
N ILE A 186 -11.02 -31.90 -5.57
CA ILE A 186 -9.96 -31.16 -4.85
C ILE A 186 -10.50 -30.67 -3.52
N LEU A 187 -11.64 -29.97 -3.55
CA LEU A 187 -12.29 -29.43 -2.36
C LEU A 187 -12.74 -30.52 -1.38
N PHE A 188 -13.28 -31.64 -1.87
CA PHE A 188 -13.72 -32.72 -0.98
C PHE A 188 -12.55 -33.43 -0.30
N HIS A 189 -11.46 -33.63 -1.03
CA HIS A 189 -10.22 -34.13 -0.42
C HIS A 189 -9.74 -33.18 0.67
N TRP A 190 -9.77 -31.88 0.38
CA TRP A 190 -9.30 -30.89 1.33
C TRP A 190 -10.22 -30.70 2.55
N TYR A 191 -11.52 -30.87 2.34
CA TYR A 191 -12.53 -30.94 3.40
C TYR A 191 -12.33 -32.14 4.34
N THR A 192 -11.87 -33.27 3.81
CA THR A 192 -11.71 -34.53 4.56
C THR A 192 -10.37 -34.64 5.27
N ASP A 193 -9.28 -34.32 4.58
CA ASP A 193 -7.91 -34.30 5.13
C ASP A 193 -7.58 -32.91 5.66
N THR A 194 -7.96 -32.63 6.90
CA THR A 194 -7.48 -31.44 7.63
C THR A 194 -6.05 -31.66 8.08
N VAL A 195 -5.09 -31.39 7.19
CA VAL A 195 -3.69 -31.24 7.57
C VAL A 195 -3.34 -29.75 7.56
N GLU A 196 -2.58 -29.34 8.59
CA GLU A 196 -2.09 -27.98 8.86
C GLU A 196 -1.34 -27.35 7.66
N ASP A 197 -1.24 -26.01 7.68
CA ASP A 197 -0.63 -25.10 6.68
C ASP A 197 0.48 -25.73 5.81
N TRP A 198 0.06 -26.27 4.68
CA TRP A 198 0.92 -26.78 3.62
C TRP A 198 1.08 -25.74 2.50
N TRP A 199 0.38 -24.61 2.60
CA TRP A 199 0.54 -23.51 1.67
C TRP A 199 1.93 -22.88 1.80
N GLN A 200 2.59 -22.76 0.66
CA GLN A 200 3.89 -22.11 0.54
C GLN A 200 3.77 -21.10 -0.58
N SER A 201 3.66 -19.81 -0.23
CA SER A 201 3.37 -18.73 -1.18
C SER A 201 4.45 -18.63 -2.28
N GLU A 202 5.72 -18.89 -1.93
CA GLU A 202 6.82 -19.02 -2.91
C GLU A 202 6.66 -20.24 -3.83
N ALA A 203 6.22 -21.39 -3.30
CA ALA A 203 5.98 -22.58 -4.12
C ALA A 203 4.78 -22.38 -5.07
N PHE A 204 3.74 -21.69 -4.60
CA PHE A 204 2.63 -21.28 -5.45
C PHE A 204 3.09 -20.35 -6.56
N ALA A 205 3.86 -19.29 -6.26
CA ALA A 205 4.33 -18.36 -7.29
C ALA A 205 5.21 -19.08 -8.33
N ASN A 206 6.12 -19.95 -7.88
CA ASN A 206 6.89 -20.80 -8.76
C ASN A 206 5.99 -21.69 -9.62
N SER A 207 5.01 -22.38 -9.02
CA SER A 207 4.05 -23.20 -9.76
C SER A 207 3.17 -22.38 -10.71
N TYR A 208 2.80 -21.15 -10.35
CA TYR A 208 2.02 -20.25 -11.18
C TYR A 208 2.82 -19.84 -12.41
N PHE A 209 4.07 -19.43 -12.22
CA PHE A 209 4.96 -19.08 -13.32
C PHE A 209 5.31 -20.28 -14.19
N GLU A 210 5.58 -21.44 -13.60
CA GLU A 210 5.77 -22.69 -14.35
C GLU A 210 4.52 -23.07 -15.14
N SER A 211 3.33 -22.95 -14.54
CA SER A 211 2.05 -23.22 -15.19
C SER A 211 1.83 -22.26 -16.35
N ARG A 212 2.04 -20.94 -16.15
CA ARG A 212 1.99 -19.93 -17.20
C ARG A 212 2.95 -20.25 -18.33
N LEU A 213 4.21 -20.56 -18.04
CA LEU A 213 5.21 -20.95 -19.03
C LEU A 213 4.83 -22.24 -19.77
N SER A 214 4.24 -23.22 -19.08
CA SER A 214 3.80 -24.49 -19.68
C SER A 214 2.53 -24.36 -20.52
N SER A 215 1.66 -23.41 -20.17
CA SER A 215 0.42 -23.09 -20.88
C SER A 215 0.66 -22.40 -22.22
N LEU A 216 1.85 -21.81 -22.39
CA LEU A 216 2.29 -21.26 -23.67
C LEU A 216 2.24 -22.35 -24.74
N SER A 217 1.80 -21.98 -25.93
CA SER A 217 1.75 -22.92 -27.05
C SER A 217 3.13 -23.56 -27.25
N ARG A 218 3.20 -24.81 -27.75
CA ARG A 218 4.49 -25.47 -28.09
C ARG A 218 5.40 -24.60 -28.97
N ARG A 219 4.81 -23.67 -29.73
CA ARG A 219 5.55 -22.69 -30.53
C ARG A 219 6.15 -21.58 -29.67
N GLU A 220 5.42 -21.08 -28.68
CA GLU A 220 5.84 -20.02 -27.76
C GLU A 220 6.79 -20.51 -26.67
N SER A 221 6.56 -21.66 -26.04
CA SER A 221 7.46 -22.20 -25.00
C SER A 221 8.85 -22.58 -25.54
N ARG A 222 8.94 -22.84 -26.86
CA ARG A 222 10.22 -23.05 -27.56
C ARG A 222 10.96 -21.75 -27.87
N LYS A 223 10.30 -20.59 -27.73
CA LYS A 223 10.94 -19.29 -27.87
C LYS A 223 11.82 -19.09 -26.65
N LYS A 224 13.11 -18.92 -26.86
CA LYS A 224 14.03 -18.42 -25.85
C LYS A 224 14.65 -17.17 -26.41
N LEU A 225 14.48 -16.08 -25.69
CA LEU A 225 15.04 -14.79 -26.03
C LEU A 225 15.47 -14.15 -24.72
N ALA A 226 16.77 -13.98 -24.52
CA ALA A 226 17.30 -13.16 -23.44
C ALA A 226 18.01 -11.97 -24.07
N MET A 227 17.71 -10.77 -23.58
CA MET A 227 18.26 -9.53 -24.08
C MET A 227 18.94 -8.78 -22.95
N ILE A 228 20.11 -8.23 -23.24
CA ILE A 228 20.66 -7.13 -22.46
C ILE A 228 20.12 -5.85 -23.08
N GLY A 229 19.36 -5.09 -22.30
CA GLY A 229 18.99 -3.72 -22.61
C GLY A 229 19.98 -2.74 -22.01
N ARG A 230 20.68 -1.96 -22.83
CA ARG A 230 21.55 -0.87 -22.42
C ARG A 230 20.89 0.45 -22.79
N GLY A 231 20.35 1.13 -21.79
CA GLY A 231 19.50 2.28 -22.02
C GLY A 231 19.91 3.51 -21.24
N THR A 232 19.15 4.56 -21.52
CA THR A 232 19.26 5.83 -20.81
C THR A 232 17.93 6.15 -20.15
N VAL A 233 18.00 6.54 -18.89
CA VAL A 233 16.90 7.21 -18.19
C VAL A 233 17.30 8.67 -18.11
N LYS A 234 16.41 9.55 -18.54
CA LYS A 234 16.64 10.99 -18.61
C LYS A 234 15.71 11.65 -17.60
N ALA A 235 16.31 12.38 -16.68
CA ALA A 235 15.59 13.17 -15.69
C ALA A 235 15.89 14.66 -15.90
N GLY A 236 14.94 15.49 -15.50
CA GLY A 236 15.02 16.92 -15.73
C GLY A 236 13.74 17.61 -15.33
N PHE A 237 13.54 18.81 -15.85
CA PHE A 237 12.43 19.68 -15.50
C PHE A 237 11.44 19.78 -16.65
N ASN A 238 10.16 19.65 -16.32
CA ASN A 238 9.06 19.94 -17.21
C ASN A 238 8.49 21.33 -16.87
N PHE A 239 8.53 22.22 -17.84
CA PHE A 239 8.11 23.62 -17.76
C PHE A 239 6.75 23.86 -18.41
N GLN A 240 6.00 22.83 -18.79
CA GLN A 240 4.67 23.01 -19.39
C GLN A 240 3.73 23.83 -18.50
N ASP A 241 3.84 23.63 -17.18
CA ASP A 241 3.05 24.34 -16.17
C ASP A 241 3.77 25.57 -15.58
N LEU A 242 4.96 25.94 -16.08
CA LEU A 242 5.73 27.05 -15.53
C LEU A 242 5.10 28.40 -15.92
N ASP A 243 4.66 29.17 -14.92
CA ASP A 243 4.17 30.53 -15.10
C ASP A 243 5.15 31.60 -14.57
N GLN A 244 4.80 32.88 -14.76
CA GLN A 244 5.62 34.01 -14.30
C GLN A 244 5.62 34.18 -12.77
N SER A 245 4.64 33.62 -12.06
CA SER A 245 4.56 33.67 -10.60
C SER A 245 5.42 32.60 -9.93
N MET A 246 5.76 31.54 -10.68
CA MET A 246 6.54 30.41 -10.22
C MET A 246 8.06 30.64 -10.20
N PHE A 247 8.56 31.83 -10.54
CA PHE A 247 9.97 32.16 -10.32
C PHE A 247 10.20 33.61 -9.87
N HIS A 248 11.24 33.82 -9.07
CA HIS A 248 11.64 35.14 -8.57
C HIS A 248 13.17 35.29 -8.63
N PHE A 249 13.65 36.35 -9.27
CA PHE A 249 15.07 36.68 -9.31
C PHE A 249 15.39 37.84 -8.37
N ASN A 250 16.15 37.54 -7.31
CA ASN A 250 16.70 38.54 -6.40
C ASN A 250 18.04 39.05 -6.96
N GLU A 251 17.99 40.18 -7.64
CA GLU A 251 19.15 40.79 -8.31
C GLU A 251 20.25 41.24 -7.35
N GLU A 252 19.91 41.63 -6.11
CA GLU A 252 20.88 42.15 -5.14
C GLU A 252 21.82 41.06 -4.66
N VAL A 253 21.27 39.86 -4.41
CA VAL A 253 22.02 38.70 -3.92
C VAL A 253 22.51 37.82 -5.08
N GLY A 254 21.84 37.88 -6.24
CA GLY A 254 22.08 37.01 -7.38
C GLY A 254 21.44 35.63 -7.21
N GLU A 255 20.28 35.56 -6.54
CA GLU A 255 19.58 34.29 -6.28
C GLU A 255 18.32 34.17 -7.14
N LEU A 256 18.17 33.04 -7.83
CA LEU A 256 16.98 32.71 -8.62
C LEU A 256 16.20 31.61 -7.92
N HIS A 257 14.95 31.91 -7.59
CA HIS A 257 14.05 30.99 -6.90
C HIS A 257 13.00 30.47 -7.87
N PHE A 258 12.78 29.15 -7.90
CA PHE A 258 11.65 28.52 -8.57
C PHE A 258 10.69 27.95 -7.54
N PHE A 259 9.38 28.08 -7.73
CA PHE A 259 8.35 27.59 -6.81
C PHE A 259 7.50 26.53 -7.52
N GLY A 260 7.39 25.35 -6.93
CA GLY A 260 6.58 24.24 -7.47
C GLY A 260 7.19 23.49 -8.66
N LEU A 261 8.38 23.88 -9.11
CA LEU A 261 9.10 23.22 -10.19
C LEU A 261 10.03 22.13 -9.62
N ALA A 262 9.76 20.87 -9.91
CA ALA A 262 10.51 19.71 -9.43
C ALA A 262 11.10 18.89 -10.58
N PRO A 263 12.24 18.21 -10.36
CA PRO A 263 12.80 17.29 -11.35
C PRO A 263 12.00 15.97 -11.39
N GLU A 264 11.74 15.46 -12.60
CA GLU A 264 11.03 14.20 -12.85
C GLU A 264 11.74 13.33 -13.91
N ILE A 265 11.34 12.05 -14.01
CA ILE A 265 11.81 11.17 -15.11
C ILE A 265 11.02 11.51 -16.38
N LEU A 266 11.57 12.43 -17.18
CA LEU A 266 10.98 12.88 -18.44
C LEU A 266 10.93 11.76 -19.49
N ASN A 267 11.99 10.96 -19.58
CA ASN A 267 12.09 9.93 -20.61
C ASN A 267 12.90 8.72 -20.14
N SER A 268 12.53 7.54 -20.62
CA SER A 268 13.29 6.30 -20.44
C SER A 268 13.26 5.54 -21.76
N ASP A 269 14.42 5.33 -22.36
CA ASP A 269 14.51 4.55 -23.59
C ASP A 269 15.78 3.70 -23.61
N ILE A 270 15.69 2.59 -24.31
CA ILE A 270 16.82 1.75 -24.67
C ILE A 270 17.06 1.98 -26.16
N ASN A 271 18.02 2.87 -26.44
CA ASN A 271 18.40 3.26 -27.79
C ASN A 271 18.94 2.04 -28.55
N PRO A 272 18.52 1.77 -29.80
CA PRO A 272 19.10 0.69 -30.61
C PRO A 272 20.63 0.72 -30.69
N TRP A 273 21.24 1.92 -30.63
CA TRP A 273 22.68 2.13 -30.62
C TRP A 273 23.09 2.89 -29.37
N PHE A 274 23.52 2.15 -28.33
CA PHE A 274 23.85 2.73 -27.03
C PHE A 274 25.10 3.61 -27.12
N ILE A 275 26.14 3.13 -27.79
CA ILE A 275 27.33 3.94 -28.14
C ILE A 275 27.61 3.74 -29.64
N PRO A 276 27.04 4.59 -30.53
CA PRO A 276 27.17 4.44 -31.98
C PRO A 276 28.62 4.40 -32.45
N GLU A 277 29.49 5.23 -31.85
CA GLU A 277 30.91 5.33 -32.18
C GLU A 277 31.70 4.04 -31.87
N LYS A 278 31.25 3.29 -30.86
CA LYS A 278 31.85 2.00 -30.47
C LYS A 278 31.10 0.81 -31.07
N GLY A 279 30.05 1.05 -31.84
CA GLY A 279 29.18 0.01 -32.38
C GLY A 279 28.48 -0.83 -31.31
N ILE A 280 28.33 -0.31 -30.08
CA ILE A 280 27.72 -1.07 -28.98
C ILE A 280 26.20 -0.98 -29.13
N PRO A 281 25.51 -2.10 -29.42
CA PRO A 281 24.08 -2.10 -29.56
C PRO A 281 23.44 -1.90 -28.18
N GLY A 282 22.34 -1.14 -28.13
CA GLY A 282 21.58 -1.00 -26.88
C GLY A 282 20.62 -2.14 -26.63
N PHE A 283 20.41 -3.02 -27.61
CA PHE A 283 19.91 -4.36 -27.34
C PHE A 283 20.88 -5.39 -27.87
N ASP A 284 21.38 -6.22 -26.97
CA ASP A 284 22.18 -7.37 -27.33
C ASP A 284 21.40 -8.65 -27.02
N ILE A 285 21.26 -9.51 -28.02
CA ILE A 285 20.56 -10.78 -27.84
C ILE A 285 21.57 -11.79 -27.35
N LEU A 286 21.53 -12.09 -26.05
CA LEU A 286 22.43 -13.06 -25.44
C LEU A 286 22.13 -14.48 -25.91
N THR A 287 20.84 -14.81 -25.93
CA THR A 287 20.38 -16.13 -26.36
C THR A 287 19.13 -15.97 -27.19
N TYR A 288 19.09 -16.72 -28.28
CA TYR A 288 17.94 -16.83 -29.17
C TYR A 288 17.75 -18.30 -29.53
N ASN A 289 16.56 -18.83 -29.29
CA ASN A 289 16.14 -20.14 -29.78
C ASN A 289 14.65 -20.12 -30.14
N GLY A 290 14.25 -20.93 -31.11
CA GLY A 290 12.86 -21.01 -31.59
C GLY A 290 12.48 -19.98 -32.66
N LYS A 291 11.19 -19.91 -32.99
CA LYS A 291 10.62 -18.96 -33.96
C LYS A 291 10.15 -17.69 -33.22
N VAL A 292 11.08 -16.97 -32.60
CA VAL A 292 10.81 -15.68 -31.94
C VAL A 292 10.52 -14.64 -33.02
N ASP A 293 9.51 -13.81 -32.80
CA ASP A 293 9.11 -12.75 -33.71
C ASP A 293 9.38 -11.35 -33.15
N PHE A 294 9.11 -10.32 -33.95
CA PHE A 294 9.33 -8.93 -33.56
C PHE A 294 8.48 -8.52 -32.33
N LYS A 295 7.28 -9.10 -32.15
CA LYS A 295 6.41 -8.76 -31.02
C LYS A 295 7.01 -9.24 -29.71
N ASP A 296 7.59 -10.44 -29.70
CA ASP A 296 8.28 -10.98 -28.52
C ASP A 296 9.45 -10.05 -28.11
N SER A 297 10.26 -9.63 -29.07
CA SER A 297 11.39 -8.72 -28.80
C SER A 297 10.93 -7.36 -28.27
N ARG A 298 9.81 -6.83 -28.77
CA ARG A 298 9.20 -5.60 -28.25
C ARG A 298 8.76 -5.75 -26.80
N ARG A 299 8.20 -6.90 -26.42
CA ARG A 299 7.76 -7.18 -25.04
C ARG A 299 8.93 -7.18 -24.06
N VAL A 300 10.01 -7.89 -24.38
CA VAL A 300 11.25 -7.89 -23.58
C VAL A 300 11.84 -6.49 -23.48
N LYS A 301 11.82 -5.71 -24.57
CA LYS A 301 12.26 -4.31 -24.58
C LYS A 301 11.48 -3.45 -23.57
N ILE A 302 10.15 -3.54 -23.52
CA ILE A 302 9.33 -2.75 -22.59
C ILE A 302 9.69 -3.08 -21.14
N TYR A 303 9.77 -4.37 -20.81
CA TYR A 303 10.11 -4.84 -19.47
C TYR A 303 11.51 -4.37 -19.03
N ALA A 304 12.49 -4.44 -19.94
CA ALA A 304 13.82 -3.89 -19.69
C ALA A 304 13.79 -2.39 -19.36
N VAL A 305 12.97 -1.59 -20.05
CA VAL A 305 12.85 -0.14 -19.74
C VAL A 305 12.32 0.10 -18.32
N GLN A 306 11.36 -0.69 -17.85
CA GLN A 306 10.82 -0.57 -16.49
C GLN A 306 11.88 -0.87 -15.43
N LYS A 307 12.59 -1.99 -15.59
CA LYS A 307 13.71 -2.37 -14.69
C LYS A 307 14.80 -1.29 -14.66
N LEU A 308 15.08 -0.67 -15.81
CA LEU A 308 16.05 0.40 -15.91
C LEU A 308 15.62 1.67 -15.16
N LYS A 309 14.33 2.04 -15.21
CA LYS A 309 13.78 3.17 -14.43
C LYS A 309 13.93 2.96 -12.92
N ALA A 310 13.59 1.77 -12.43
CA ALA A 310 13.73 1.42 -11.03
C ALA A 310 15.20 1.53 -10.57
N ASN A 311 16.14 1.01 -11.36
CA ASN A 311 17.57 1.13 -11.10
C ASN A 311 18.05 2.59 -11.09
N ALA A 312 17.57 3.42 -12.02
CA ALA A 312 17.93 4.84 -12.10
C ALA A 312 17.46 5.64 -10.87
N ARG A 313 16.25 5.37 -10.38
CA ARG A 313 15.74 5.96 -9.13
C ARG A 313 16.62 5.58 -7.94
N LYS A 314 16.93 4.28 -7.79
CA LYS A 314 17.82 3.77 -6.73
C LYS A 314 19.23 4.40 -6.80
N ALA A 315 19.67 4.82 -7.99
CA ALA A 315 20.94 5.50 -8.20
C ALA A 315 20.91 7.04 -7.96
N GLY A 316 19.77 7.62 -7.56
CA GLY A 316 19.67 9.05 -7.23
C GLY A 316 19.63 9.99 -8.45
N ILE A 317 19.11 9.53 -9.60
CA ILE A 317 19.06 10.35 -10.83
C ILE A 317 18.31 11.69 -10.65
N ILE A 318 17.29 11.72 -9.79
CA ILE A 318 16.47 12.92 -9.53
C ILE A 318 17.29 14.00 -8.81
N ASP A 319 18.06 13.62 -7.78
CA ASP A 319 18.92 14.55 -7.04
C ASP A 319 20.01 15.14 -7.97
N GLN A 320 20.55 14.30 -8.88
CA GLN A 320 21.50 14.76 -9.89
C GLN A 320 20.84 15.71 -10.91
N ALA A 321 19.60 15.44 -11.31
CA ALA A 321 18.85 16.28 -12.22
C ALA A 321 18.63 17.68 -11.62
N GLU A 322 18.34 17.75 -10.33
CA GLU A 322 18.19 19.01 -9.61
C GLU A 322 19.48 19.83 -9.62
N SER A 323 20.60 19.22 -9.20
CA SER A 323 21.90 19.89 -9.13
C SER A 323 22.33 20.43 -10.49
N ASN A 324 22.21 19.62 -11.55
CA ASN A 324 22.60 20.01 -12.90
C ASN A 324 21.63 21.06 -13.48
N GLY A 325 20.34 20.99 -13.14
CA GLY A 325 19.36 21.98 -13.56
C GLY A 325 19.55 23.33 -12.89
N ALA A 326 19.90 23.35 -11.60
CA ALA A 326 20.24 24.59 -10.89
C ALA A 326 21.36 25.34 -11.63
N GLU A 327 22.45 24.64 -11.95
CA GLU A 327 23.57 25.25 -12.64
C GLU A 327 23.20 25.73 -14.05
N THR A 328 22.46 24.91 -14.79
CA THR A 328 22.00 25.23 -16.13
C THR A 328 21.14 26.50 -16.15
N LEU A 329 20.16 26.57 -15.25
CA LEU A 329 19.29 27.73 -15.11
C LEU A 329 20.06 28.96 -14.64
N SER A 330 21.05 28.79 -13.76
CA SER A 330 21.93 29.88 -13.32
C SER A 330 22.61 30.55 -14.51
N ARG A 331 23.21 29.74 -15.38
CA ARG A 331 23.90 30.22 -16.59
C ARG A 331 22.92 30.86 -17.57
N LEU A 332 21.77 30.22 -17.81
CA LEU A 332 20.74 30.73 -18.71
C LEU A 332 20.24 32.11 -18.27
N PHE A 333 19.82 32.24 -17.02
CA PHE A 333 19.30 33.51 -16.49
C PHE A 333 20.39 34.57 -16.36
N THR A 334 21.65 34.19 -16.13
CA THR A 334 22.77 35.13 -16.18
C THR A 334 22.91 35.76 -17.57
N MET A 335 22.80 34.94 -18.62
CA MET A 335 22.83 35.44 -19.99
C MET A 335 21.61 36.31 -20.33
N LEU A 336 20.41 35.92 -19.88
CA LEU A 336 19.17 36.62 -20.20
C LEU A 336 19.04 37.98 -19.47
N THR A 337 19.45 38.04 -18.21
CA THR A 337 19.30 39.25 -17.38
C THR A 337 20.51 40.18 -17.46
N GLY A 338 21.65 39.67 -17.93
CA GLY A 338 22.93 40.39 -17.89
C GLY A 338 23.49 40.58 -16.47
N LYS A 339 22.87 39.96 -15.46
CA LYS A 339 23.29 39.98 -14.05
C LYS A 339 23.69 38.58 -13.62
N GLU A 340 24.73 38.47 -12.83
CA GLU A 340 25.23 37.17 -12.36
C GLU A 340 24.21 36.50 -11.43
N VAL A 341 23.72 35.32 -11.83
CA VAL A 341 22.96 34.41 -10.95
C VAL A 341 23.98 33.49 -10.29
N LYS A 342 24.20 33.69 -9.00
CA LYS A 342 25.14 32.91 -8.19
C LYS A 342 24.56 31.58 -7.73
N LYS A 343 23.23 31.54 -7.52
CA LYS A 343 22.56 30.37 -6.98
C LYS A 343 21.14 30.26 -7.52
N VAL A 344 20.77 29.06 -7.94
CA VAL A 344 19.38 28.69 -8.22
C VAL A 344 18.87 27.83 -7.08
N ILE A 345 17.68 28.14 -6.59
CA ILE A 345 17.03 27.45 -5.48
C ILE A 345 15.67 26.96 -5.98
N PHE A 346 15.46 25.67 -5.96
CA PHE A 346 14.14 25.09 -6.22
C PHE A 346 13.40 24.95 -4.89
N HIS A 347 12.23 25.58 -4.83
CA HIS A 347 11.25 25.41 -3.76
C HIS A 347 10.19 24.45 -4.27
N HIS A 348 10.57 23.18 -4.38
CA HIS A 348 9.62 22.09 -4.53
C HIS A 348 9.50 21.34 -3.21
N ASP A 349 8.32 20.79 -2.97
CA ASP A 349 8.10 19.95 -1.81
C ASP A 349 8.15 18.50 -2.27
N LYS A 350 9.21 17.79 -1.85
CA LYS A 350 9.44 16.39 -2.19
C LYS A 350 8.26 15.51 -1.79
N ILE A 351 7.54 15.85 -0.72
CA ILE A 351 6.36 15.10 -0.28
C ILE A 351 5.21 15.29 -1.24
N ILE A 352 4.99 16.50 -1.76
CA ILE A 352 3.95 16.73 -2.77
C ILE A 352 4.25 15.91 -4.03
N GLN A 353 5.51 15.90 -4.47
CA GLN A 353 5.92 15.11 -5.65
C GLN A 353 5.69 13.61 -5.42
N LEU A 354 6.21 13.05 -4.32
CA LEU A 354 6.03 11.64 -4.00
C LEU A 354 4.55 11.27 -3.91
N THR A 355 3.73 12.13 -3.29
CA THR A 355 2.28 11.91 -3.17
C THR A 355 1.60 11.86 -4.54
N ARG A 356 1.98 12.75 -5.47
CA ARG A 356 1.44 12.75 -6.83
C ARG A 356 1.85 11.51 -7.62
N GLU A 357 3.10 11.08 -7.49
CA GLU A 357 3.60 9.86 -8.12
C GLU A 357 2.81 8.64 -7.62
N ILE A 358 2.71 8.47 -6.30
CA ILE A 358 1.96 7.35 -5.68
C ILE A 358 0.48 7.39 -6.07
N LYS A 359 -0.14 8.57 -6.04
CA LYS A 359 -1.56 8.73 -6.38
C LYS A 359 -1.87 8.42 -7.85
N ALA A 360 -0.92 8.60 -8.76
CA ALA A 360 -1.08 8.24 -10.16
C ALA A 360 -1.30 6.74 -10.34
N ASP A 361 -0.71 5.93 -9.45
CA ASP A 361 -0.76 4.47 -9.48
C ASP A 361 -2.01 3.91 -8.75
N ARG A 362 -2.70 4.73 -7.95
CA ARG A 362 -3.92 4.41 -7.14
C ARG A 362 -3.74 3.33 -6.06
N PHE A 363 -2.52 2.86 -5.89
CA PHE A 363 -2.13 1.81 -4.96
C PHE A 363 -0.75 2.18 -4.41
N ILE A 364 -0.51 1.89 -3.13
CA ILE A 364 0.77 2.18 -2.49
C ILE A 364 1.52 0.88 -2.25
N ASN A 365 2.70 0.75 -2.83
CA ASN A 365 3.60 -0.37 -2.53
C ASN A 365 4.51 -0.09 -1.32
N TYR A 366 5.14 -1.13 -0.79
CA TYR A 366 6.04 -1.03 0.37
C TYR A 366 7.21 -0.05 0.13
N GLU A 367 7.86 -0.10 -1.05
CA GLU A 367 9.00 0.79 -1.34
C GLU A 367 8.58 2.27 -1.34
N GLU A 368 7.40 2.57 -1.89
CA GLU A 368 6.79 3.90 -1.92
C GLU A 368 6.39 4.40 -0.54
N ALA A 369 5.71 3.56 0.25
CA ALA A 369 5.30 3.89 1.61
C ALA A 369 6.52 4.17 2.50
N ALA A 370 7.55 3.32 2.41
CA ALA A 370 8.80 3.52 3.14
C ALA A 370 9.52 4.82 2.70
N GLN A 371 9.54 5.13 1.40
CA GLN A 371 10.09 6.40 0.90
C GLN A 371 9.30 7.60 1.40
N PHE A 372 7.97 7.51 1.40
CA PHE A 372 7.08 8.55 1.88
C PHE A 372 7.25 8.81 3.39
N GLU A 373 7.29 7.78 4.22
CA GLU A 373 7.50 7.91 5.67
C GLU A 373 8.86 8.48 6.04
N ASN A 374 9.89 8.11 5.29
CA ASN A 374 11.21 8.71 5.41
C ASN A 374 11.18 10.21 5.04
N ALA A 375 10.43 10.59 4.01
CA ALA A 375 10.25 11.99 3.64
C ALA A 375 9.48 12.77 4.73
N VAL A 376 8.39 12.20 5.26
CA VAL A 376 7.61 12.76 6.38
C VAL A 376 8.50 12.99 7.60
N SER A 377 9.33 12.02 7.97
CA SER A 377 10.24 12.13 9.12
C SER A 377 11.25 13.26 8.96
N ARG A 378 11.81 13.43 7.75
CA ARG A 378 12.73 14.54 7.44
C ARG A 378 12.04 15.91 7.47
N GLU A 379 10.82 15.99 6.96
CA GLU A 379 10.03 17.23 7.00
C GLU A 379 9.62 17.59 8.43
N LEU A 380 9.27 16.61 9.29
CA LEU A 380 8.99 16.88 10.71
C LEU A 380 10.21 17.47 11.43
N ASN A 381 11.40 16.91 11.23
CA ASN A 381 12.64 17.47 11.77
C ASN A 381 12.90 18.91 11.28
N THR A 382 12.51 19.21 10.04
CA THR A 382 12.63 20.54 9.44
C THR A 382 11.63 21.52 10.07
N ILE A 383 10.38 21.10 10.27
CA ILE A 383 9.33 21.87 10.96
C ILE A 383 9.76 22.20 12.40
N ASP A 384 10.34 21.24 13.12
CA ASP A 384 10.83 21.46 14.49
C ASP A 384 12.02 22.42 14.54
N SER A 385 12.92 22.32 13.57
CA SER A 385 14.03 23.26 13.42
C SER A 385 13.52 24.68 13.15
N LEU A 386 12.51 24.84 12.28
CA LEU A 386 11.88 26.13 12.00
C LEU A 386 11.13 26.69 13.22
N ARG A 387 10.41 25.84 13.98
CA ARG A 387 9.69 26.26 15.18
C ARG A 387 10.63 26.70 16.32
N SER A 388 11.80 26.08 16.41
CA SER A 388 12.81 26.37 17.44
C SER A 388 13.78 27.50 17.06
N ALA A 389 13.84 27.90 15.78
CA ALA A 389 14.69 28.99 15.31
C ALA A 389 14.38 30.32 16.02
N SER A 390 15.42 30.95 16.57
CA SER A 390 15.32 32.22 17.30
C SER A 390 15.27 33.43 16.37
N GLN A 391 15.91 33.33 15.21
CA GLN A 391 15.90 34.34 14.16
C GLN A 391 14.62 34.24 13.31
N ASP A 392 14.10 35.39 12.87
CA ASP A 392 12.90 35.50 12.03
C ASP A 392 11.73 34.60 12.47
N ARG A 393 11.48 34.60 13.78
CA ARG A 393 10.54 33.69 14.46
C ARG A 393 9.14 33.70 13.84
N TYR A 394 8.70 34.85 13.32
CA TYR A 394 7.38 34.97 12.70
C TYR A 394 7.32 34.23 11.36
N ASN A 395 8.24 34.51 10.43
CA ASN A 395 8.27 33.84 9.13
C ASN A 395 8.56 32.35 9.27
N ASN A 396 9.48 31.96 10.15
CA ASN A 396 9.80 30.56 10.40
C ASN A 396 8.61 29.78 10.97
N ARG A 397 7.80 30.41 11.84
CA ARG A 397 6.56 29.79 12.32
C ARG A 397 5.51 29.65 11.24
N ASN A 398 5.34 30.66 10.39
CA ASN A 398 4.41 30.59 9.26
C ASN A 398 4.83 29.51 8.26
N LEU A 399 6.13 29.43 7.94
CA LEU A 399 6.67 28.40 7.05
C LEU A 399 6.49 27.00 7.66
N ALA A 400 6.78 26.84 8.95
CA ALA A 400 6.55 25.59 9.67
C ALA A 400 5.07 25.18 9.68
N GLN A 401 4.16 26.14 9.83
CA GLN A 401 2.72 25.88 9.77
C GLN A 401 2.26 25.51 8.36
N ASN A 402 2.78 26.17 7.33
CA ASN A 402 2.47 25.83 5.94
C ASN A 402 2.93 24.40 5.62
N LYS A 403 4.18 24.07 5.95
CA LYS A 403 4.72 22.70 5.79
C LYS A 403 3.91 21.67 6.57
N TRP A 404 3.50 21.99 7.79
CA TRP A 404 2.61 21.14 8.59
C TRP A 404 1.27 20.90 7.88
N ASN A 405 0.63 21.94 7.39
CA ASN A 405 -0.65 21.83 6.68
C ASN A 405 -0.50 21.01 5.39
N THR A 406 0.59 21.22 4.64
CA THR A 406 0.93 20.40 3.46
C THR A 406 1.07 18.93 3.83
N LEU A 407 1.81 18.60 4.88
CA LEU A 407 1.94 17.21 5.37
C LEU A 407 0.57 16.59 5.71
N VAL A 408 -0.27 17.33 6.45
CA VAL A 408 -1.62 16.87 6.82
C VAL A 408 -2.45 16.57 5.58
N GLN A 409 -2.39 17.43 4.56
CA GLN A 409 -3.11 17.23 3.32
C GLN A 409 -2.60 16.00 2.56
N MET A 410 -1.29 15.89 2.36
CA MET A 410 -0.68 14.78 1.60
C MET A 410 -0.94 13.43 2.26
N ILE A 411 -0.84 13.36 3.60
CA ILE A 411 -1.22 12.17 4.35
C ILE A 411 -2.71 11.87 4.19
N ALA A 412 -3.59 12.86 4.31
CA ALA A 412 -5.03 12.63 4.12
C ALA A 412 -5.36 12.07 2.73
N GLU A 413 -4.65 12.49 1.68
CA GLU A 413 -4.80 11.94 0.34
C GLU A 413 -4.34 10.49 0.23
N LEU A 414 -3.15 10.17 0.74
CA LEU A 414 -2.61 8.80 0.66
C LEU A 414 -3.35 7.81 1.54
N ARG A 415 -3.92 8.26 2.66
CA ARG A 415 -4.73 7.42 3.56
C ARG A 415 -6.02 6.89 2.95
N GLN A 416 -6.40 7.37 1.77
CA GLN A 416 -7.54 6.85 1.01
C GLN A 416 -7.15 5.72 0.05
N LEU A 417 -5.86 5.48 -0.13
CA LEU A 417 -5.35 4.46 -1.04
C LEU A 417 -5.19 3.13 -0.31
N GLU A 418 -5.37 2.05 -1.08
CA GLU A 418 -5.07 0.69 -0.64
C GLU A 418 -3.55 0.52 -0.52
N PHE A 419 -3.12 -0.21 0.51
CA PHE A 419 -1.71 -0.46 0.77
C PHE A 419 -1.42 -1.95 0.70
N GLU A 420 -0.62 -2.33 -0.31
CA GLU A 420 -0.24 -3.71 -0.56
C GLU A 420 -1.44 -4.68 -0.43
N THR A 421 -1.34 -5.59 0.51
CA THR A 421 -2.25 -6.73 0.68
C THR A 421 -2.91 -6.70 2.05
N GLN A 422 -2.85 -5.55 2.70
CA GLN A 422 -3.50 -5.32 3.97
C GLN A 422 -4.96 -4.96 3.73
N ASP A 423 -5.86 -5.50 4.55
CA ASP A 423 -7.29 -5.14 4.52
C ASP A 423 -7.52 -3.67 4.93
N LEU A 424 -6.48 -3.00 5.43
CA LEU A 424 -6.55 -1.63 5.92
C LEU A 424 -5.99 -0.66 4.88
N PRO A 425 -6.62 0.52 4.73
CA PRO A 425 -6.05 1.59 3.94
C PRO A 425 -4.73 2.06 4.55
N TYR A 426 -3.89 2.73 3.76
CA TYR A 426 -2.58 3.18 4.23
C TYR A 426 -2.67 4.04 5.50
N HIS A 427 -1.87 3.70 6.52
CA HIS A 427 -1.83 4.40 7.81
C HIS A 427 -0.44 4.34 8.44
N GLN A 428 -0.25 5.03 9.57
CA GLN A 428 1.05 5.23 10.24
C GLN A 428 1.85 3.93 10.52
N PHE A 429 1.17 2.80 10.70
CA PHE A 429 1.81 1.53 11.07
C PHE A 429 1.80 0.51 9.93
N ALA A 430 1.34 0.90 8.73
CA ALA A 430 1.13 -0.02 7.62
C ALA A 430 2.44 -0.68 7.16
N THR A 431 3.52 0.11 6.97
CA THR A 431 4.87 -0.37 6.65
C THR A 431 5.43 -1.28 7.73
N PHE A 432 5.33 -0.88 9.00
CA PHE A 432 5.79 -1.66 10.15
C PHE A 432 5.13 -3.04 10.20
N TRP A 433 3.80 -3.09 10.05
CA TRP A 433 3.07 -4.36 10.01
C TRP A 433 3.38 -5.20 8.77
N TYR A 434 3.64 -4.55 7.63
CA TYR A 434 4.04 -5.24 6.42
C TYR A 434 5.39 -5.93 6.56
N GLU A 435 6.39 -5.25 7.14
CA GLU A 435 7.73 -5.81 7.36
C GLU A 435 7.66 -7.08 8.22
N ILE A 436 6.96 -7.01 9.35
CA ILE A 436 6.78 -8.14 10.26
C ILE A 436 6.01 -9.29 9.58
N ALA A 437 4.96 -8.97 8.82
CA ALA A 437 4.18 -9.97 8.10
C ALA A 437 5.02 -10.67 7.00
N ARG A 438 5.81 -9.91 6.24
CA ARG A 438 6.67 -10.40 5.16
C ARG A 438 7.71 -11.39 5.68
N ASP A 439 8.36 -11.03 6.79
CA ASP A 439 9.40 -11.86 7.40
C ASP A 439 8.79 -13.04 8.18
N SER A 440 7.48 -12.98 8.45
CA SER A 440 6.67 -14.04 9.05
C SER A 440 7.18 -14.50 10.43
N LEU A 441 7.80 -13.60 11.17
CA LEU A 441 8.28 -13.78 12.53
C LEU A 441 8.21 -12.44 13.26
N ILE A 442 8.20 -12.48 14.59
CA ILE A 442 8.33 -11.28 15.41
C ILE A 442 9.64 -11.40 16.20
N ASP A 443 10.61 -10.55 15.89
CA ASP A 443 11.89 -10.52 16.57
C ASP A 443 11.87 -9.66 17.85
N GLU A 444 12.97 -9.68 18.61
CA GLU A 444 13.05 -8.99 19.90
C GLU A 444 13.12 -7.46 19.78
N ASN A 445 13.56 -6.92 18.63
CA ASN A 445 13.54 -5.48 18.37
C ASN A 445 12.11 -5.05 18.02
N GLU A 446 11.46 -5.76 17.10
CA GLU A 446 10.07 -5.52 16.71
C GLU A 446 9.14 -5.62 17.92
N TRP A 447 9.34 -6.62 18.78
CA TRP A 447 8.60 -6.76 20.03
C TRP A 447 8.80 -5.58 21.00
N ARG A 448 10.02 -5.03 21.05
CA ARG A 448 10.30 -3.84 21.87
C ARG A 448 9.61 -2.61 21.30
N GLU A 449 9.60 -2.46 19.98
CA GLU A 449 8.92 -1.37 19.29
C GLU A 449 7.39 -1.47 19.47
N MET A 450 6.80 -2.66 19.30
CA MET A 450 5.37 -2.89 19.58
C MET A 450 4.99 -2.48 21.01
N LYS A 451 5.77 -2.89 22.02
CA LYS A 451 5.54 -2.47 23.40
C LYS A 451 5.70 -0.96 23.60
N ALA A 452 6.65 -0.34 22.91
CA ALA A 452 6.83 1.11 22.96
C ALA A 452 5.59 1.81 22.38
N TYR A 453 5.09 1.37 21.23
CA TYR A 453 3.88 1.90 20.59
C TYR A 453 2.61 1.69 21.43
N ALA A 454 2.45 0.50 22.01
CA ALA A 454 1.32 0.20 22.89
C ALA A 454 1.29 1.10 24.14
N ARG A 455 2.47 1.49 24.63
CA ARG A 455 2.64 2.38 25.80
C ARG A 455 2.62 3.86 25.46
N ILE A 456 2.34 4.26 24.22
CA ILE A 456 2.20 5.69 23.89
C ILE A 456 0.96 6.23 24.63
N GLU A 457 1.19 6.67 25.86
CA GLU A 457 0.27 7.44 26.70
C GLU A 457 0.34 8.92 26.34
N THR A 458 1.37 9.35 25.64
CA THR A 458 1.70 10.76 25.44
C THR A 458 1.37 11.23 24.03
N SER A 459 0.41 12.16 23.99
CA SER A 459 -0.04 13.02 22.88
C SER A 459 1.05 13.88 22.19
N ASP A 460 2.33 13.70 22.51
CA ASP A 460 3.40 14.65 22.14
C ASP A 460 4.22 14.21 20.92
N SER A 461 3.97 13.03 20.36
CA SER A 461 4.55 12.68 19.06
C SER A 461 3.83 13.48 17.98
N LEU A 462 4.53 14.47 17.41
CA LEU A 462 4.08 15.20 16.22
C LEU A 462 3.61 14.22 15.14
N THR A 463 4.29 13.10 14.96
CA THR A 463 3.90 12.03 14.03
C THR A 463 2.48 11.52 14.32
N VAL A 464 2.15 11.15 15.56
CA VAL A 464 0.78 10.70 15.90
C VAL A 464 -0.23 11.81 15.59
N SER A 465 0.06 13.05 16.00
CA SER A 465 -0.85 14.17 15.73
C SER A 465 -1.06 14.43 14.23
N LEU A 466 -0.05 14.15 13.41
CA LEU A 466 -0.09 14.30 11.98
C LEU A 466 -0.98 13.24 11.32
N TRP A 467 -0.77 11.96 11.66
CA TRP A 467 -1.49 10.85 11.05
C TRP A 467 -2.95 10.75 11.52
N THR A 468 -3.21 11.05 12.79
CA THR A 468 -4.53 10.89 13.40
C THR A 468 -5.21 12.20 13.78
N LYS A 469 -4.70 13.35 13.32
CA LYS A 469 -5.21 14.69 13.68
C LYS A 469 -5.25 14.92 15.20
N GLY A 470 -4.32 14.31 15.93
CA GLY A 470 -4.25 14.37 17.39
C GLY A 470 -5.17 13.39 18.12
N ASP A 471 -5.90 12.54 17.39
CA ASP A 471 -6.77 11.55 17.98
C ASP A 471 -5.97 10.31 18.44
N VAL A 472 -5.73 10.25 19.75
CA VAL A 472 -4.98 9.15 20.38
C VAL A 472 -5.78 7.84 20.34
N LEU A 473 -7.11 7.91 20.44
CA LEU A 473 -7.95 6.70 20.37
C LEU A 473 -7.88 6.07 18.99
N TRP A 474 -7.84 6.89 17.94
CA TRP A 474 -7.66 6.41 16.58
C TRP A 474 -6.31 5.77 16.33
N SER A 475 -5.24 6.40 16.83
CA SER A 475 -3.89 5.82 16.72
C SER A 475 -3.83 4.44 17.41
N ARG A 476 -4.40 4.34 18.62
CA ARG A 476 -4.49 3.07 19.37
C ARG A 476 -5.32 2.02 18.64
N ALA A 477 -6.42 2.42 18.02
CA ALA A 477 -7.28 1.50 17.26
C ALA A 477 -6.57 0.98 16.00
N LEU A 478 -5.91 1.85 15.23
CA LEU A 478 -5.12 1.46 14.05
C LEU A 478 -3.94 0.55 14.42
N PHE A 479 -3.24 0.86 15.52
CA PHE A 479 -2.18 0.00 16.06
C PHE A 479 -2.74 -1.38 16.44
N SER A 480 -3.84 -1.40 17.17
CA SER A 480 -4.47 -2.64 17.65
C SER A 480 -5.02 -3.49 16.50
N GLU A 481 -5.48 -2.88 15.41
CA GLU A 481 -5.97 -3.63 14.24
C GLU A 481 -4.85 -4.37 13.53
N GLY A 482 -3.72 -3.73 13.26
CA GLY A 482 -2.58 -4.44 12.67
C GLY A 482 -2.01 -5.50 13.59
N LEU A 483 -1.91 -5.22 14.90
CA LEU A 483 -1.48 -6.23 15.87
C LEU A 483 -2.44 -7.43 15.94
N HIS A 484 -3.74 -7.18 15.85
CA HIS A 484 -4.75 -8.23 15.77
C HIS A 484 -4.62 -9.07 14.49
N GLN A 485 -4.36 -8.45 13.34
CA GLN A 485 -4.07 -9.16 12.09
C GLN A 485 -2.82 -10.05 12.21
N LEU A 486 -1.74 -9.55 12.84
CA LEU A 486 -0.53 -10.35 13.10
C LEU A 486 -0.80 -11.52 14.05
N SER A 487 -1.61 -11.30 15.09
CA SER A 487 -2.01 -12.35 16.03
C SER A 487 -2.75 -13.50 15.33
N LYS A 488 -3.65 -13.17 14.39
CA LYS A 488 -4.39 -14.15 13.58
C LYS A 488 -3.49 -15.00 12.68
N LYS A 489 -2.36 -14.46 12.22
CA LYS A 489 -1.36 -15.19 11.41
C LYS A 489 -0.49 -16.16 12.22
N ASN A 490 -0.66 -16.23 13.55
CA ASN A 490 0.08 -17.15 14.43
C ASN A 490 1.62 -17.04 14.31
N LEU A 491 2.14 -15.84 14.07
CA LEU A 491 3.58 -15.63 13.84
C LEU A 491 4.41 -16.01 15.09
N PRO A 492 5.56 -16.70 14.90
CA PRO A 492 6.41 -17.06 16.02
C PRO A 492 7.14 -15.81 16.56
N LEU A 493 7.01 -15.58 17.86
CA LEU A 493 7.70 -14.51 18.59
C LEU A 493 8.96 -15.06 19.26
N GLY A 494 10.10 -14.39 19.12
CA GLY A 494 11.38 -14.94 19.57
C GLY A 494 12.56 -13.97 19.47
N ALA A 495 13.77 -14.52 19.51
CA ALA A 495 14.99 -13.75 19.34
C ALA A 495 15.97 -14.53 18.47
N PHE A 496 16.84 -13.80 17.77
CA PHE A 496 17.95 -14.39 17.05
C PHE A 496 19.12 -14.64 18.00
N GLU A 497 19.54 -15.90 18.10
CA GLU A 497 20.71 -16.31 18.88
C GLU A 497 21.85 -16.65 17.90
N VAL A 498 23.07 -16.25 18.23
CA VAL A 498 24.26 -16.60 17.42
C VAL A 498 24.59 -18.07 17.67
N ASP A 499 24.71 -18.83 16.60
CA ASP A 499 25.17 -20.22 16.62
C ASP A 499 26.32 -20.41 15.62
N SER A 500 27.04 -21.51 15.77
CA SER A 500 28.11 -21.89 14.87
C SER A 500 28.11 -23.39 14.63
N THR A 501 28.25 -23.78 13.38
CA THR A 501 28.31 -25.19 12.99
C THR A 501 29.46 -25.44 12.03
N SER A 502 29.84 -26.70 11.83
CA SER A 502 30.89 -27.03 10.86
C SER A 502 30.37 -26.82 9.43
N LEU A 503 31.28 -26.54 8.50
CA LEU A 503 30.91 -26.36 7.09
C LEU A 503 30.19 -27.59 6.51
N GLU A 504 30.52 -28.79 6.98
CA GLU A 504 29.87 -30.04 6.56
C GLU A 504 28.42 -30.12 7.06
N ILE A 505 28.19 -29.84 8.34
CA ILE A 505 26.85 -29.85 8.93
C ILE A 505 25.99 -28.75 8.30
N TRP A 506 26.56 -27.56 8.07
CA TRP A 506 25.85 -26.46 7.41
C TRP A 506 25.32 -26.85 6.02
N LYS A 507 26.09 -27.63 5.24
CA LYS A 507 25.64 -28.09 3.91
C LYS A 507 24.42 -28.98 3.99
N THR A 508 24.34 -29.84 5.01
CA THR A 508 23.24 -30.80 5.20
C THR A 508 22.06 -30.25 6.01
N MET A 509 22.25 -29.14 6.74
CA MET A 509 21.20 -28.53 7.54
C MET A 509 20.06 -28.01 6.66
N GLU A 510 18.83 -28.30 7.05
CA GLU A 510 17.62 -27.72 6.46
C GLU A 510 17.57 -26.23 6.82
N LYS A 511 17.56 -25.38 5.78
CA LYS A 511 17.66 -23.93 5.93
C LYS A 511 16.29 -23.34 5.58
N THR A 512 15.49 -23.04 6.59
CA THR A 512 14.38 -22.11 6.40
C THR A 512 14.97 -20.71 6.34
N SER A 513 15.01 -20.11 5.15
CA SER A 513 15.61 -18.78 4.88
C SER A 513 15.16 -17.71 5.89
N LYS A 514 13.89 -17.74 6.29
CA LYS A 514 13.30 -16.80 7.26
C LYS A 514 13.85 -16.93 8.69
N LYS A 515 14.34 -18.10 9.12
CA LYS A 515 14.81 -18.31 10.50
C LYS A 515 16.32 -18.15 10.67
N ILE A 516 17.06 -17.84 9.60
CA ILE A 516 18.52 -17.75 9.64
C ILE A 516 18.99 -16.44 9.00
N ARG A 517 19.80 -15.66 9.71
CA ARG A 517 20.40 -14.41 9.20
C ARG A 517 21.89 -14.29 9.51
N ASN A 518 22.55 -13.27 8.96
CA ASN A 518 23.95 -12.91 9.23
C ASN A 518 24.95 -14.08 9.10
N VAL A 519 24.88 -14.82 7.99
CA VAL A 519 25.75 -16.00 7.75
C VAL A 519 27.17 -15.56 7.37
N VAL A 520 28.15 -15.97 8.16
CA VAL A 520 29.58 -15.70 7.94
C VAL A 520 30.36 -17.01 7.84
N PHE A 521 31.02 -17.21 6.70
CA PHE A 521 31.87 -18.38 6.46
C PHE A 521 33.28 -18.15 6.99
N LYS A 522 33.75 -19.05 7.86
CA LYS A 522 35.15 -19.17 8.30
C LYS A 522 35.75 -20.46 7.72
N GLN A 523 37.06 -20.68 7.90
CA GLN A 523 37.79 -21.80 7.28
C GLN A 523 37.11 -23.17 7.49
N ASP A 524 36.74 -23.50 8.74
CA ASP A 524 36.12 -24.81 9.06
C ASP A 524 34.71 -24.70 9.66
N SER A 525 34.18 -23.49 9.83
CA SER A 525 32.90 -23.24 10.51
C SER A 525 32.07 -22.17 9.82
N VAL A 526 30.77 -22.27 9.94
CA VAL A 526 29.81 -21.24 9.57
C VAL A 526 29.22 -20.67 10.85
N VAL A 527 29.32 -19.35 11.03
CA VAL A 527 28.66 -18.62 12.12
C VAL A 527 27.40 -17.99 11.53
N PHE A 528 26.28 -18.13 12.21
CA PHE A 528 24.98 -17.61 11.74
C PHE A 528 24.12 -17.23 12.94
N GLU A 529 23.09 -16.44 12.70
CA GLU A 529 22.05 -16.17 13.70
C GLU A 529 20.83 -17.03 13.38
N TYR A 530 20.31 -17.76 14.36
CA TYR A 530 19.09 -18.55 14.21
C TYR A 530 17.97 -18.03 15.09
N PHE A 531 16.76 -18.05 14.58
CA PHE A 531 15.58 -17.62 15.31
C PHE A 531 15.13 -18.69 16.30
N LYS A 532 15.06 -18.33 17.58
CA LYS A 532 14.57 -19.19 18.67
C LYS A 532 13.23 -18.67 19.19
N PRO A 533 12.12 -19.37 18.89
CA PRO A 533 10.80 -19.00 19.39
C PRO A 533 10.74 -19.02 20.93
N ARG A 534 9.98 -18.09 21.49
CA ARG A 534 9.66 -17.97 22.92
C ARG A 534 8.12 -18.04 23.10
N PRO A 535 7.52 -19.24 23.09
CA PRO A 535 6.06 -19.40 23.10
C PRO A 535 5.38 -18.70 24.28
N ALA A 536 6.02 -18.67 25.45
CA ALA A 536 5.49 -18.03 26.66
C ALA A 536 5.27 -16.51 26.52
N VAL A 537 5.95 -15.84 25.58
CA VAL A 537 5.79 -14.40 25.34
C VAL A 537 4.65 -14.14 24.36
N ARG A 538 4.20 -15.16 23.63
CA ARG A 538 3.17 -15.02 22.60
C ARG A 538 1.84 -14.57 23.20
N ASP A 539 1.46 -15.11 24.36
CA ASP A 539 0.24 -14.71 25.06
C ASP A 539 0.30 -13.22 25.46
N SER A 540 1.50 -12.66 25.60
CA SER A 540 1.70 -11.23 25.83
C SER A 540 1.30 -10.33 24.66
N LEU A 541 1.19 -10.86 23.43
CA LEU A 541 0.70 -10.09 22.29
C LEU A 541 -0.78 -9.71 22.47
N LEU A 542 -1.59 -10.63 22.98
CA LEU A 542 -3.02 -10.40 23.19
C LEU A 542 -3.27 -9.27 24.20
N HIS A 543 -2.41 -9.16 25.21
CA HIS A 543 -2.43 -8.08 26.21
C HIS A 543 -2.07 -6.68 25.64
N LEU A 544 -1.45 -6.61 24.46
CA LEU A 544 -1.16 -5.32 23.81
C LEU A 544 -2.29 -4.86 22.88
N ILE A 545 -3.20 -5.75 22.49
CA ILE A 545 -4.31 -5.41 21.58
C ILE A 545 -5.38 -4.67 22.39
N GLN A 546 -5.77 -3.47 21.98
CA GLN A 546 -6.91 -2.80 22.60
C GLN A 546 -8.23 -3.46 22.17
N PRO A 547 -9.17 -3.69 23.09
CA PRO A 547 -10.43 -4.38 22.81
C PRO A 547 -11.45 -3.52 22.06
N LEU A 548 -11.09 -2.29 21.68
CA LEU A 548 -11.97 -1.34 21.02
C LEU A 548 -11.67 -1.22 19.52
N ARG A 549 -12.73 -0.91 18.76
CA ARG A 549 -12.63 -0.42 17.39
C ARG A 549 -13.07 1.04 17.38
N TYR A 550 -12.30 1.87 16.69
CA TYR A 550 -12.55 3.30 16.67
C TYR A 550 -12.25 3.87 15.29
N ASP A 551 -13.29 4.43 14.70
CA ASP A 551 -13.21 5.31 13.54
C ASP A 551 -13.85 6.67 13.92
N PRO A 552 -13.13 7.80 13.75
CA PRO A 552 -13.64 9.12 14.14
C PRO A 552 -14.93 9.52 13.43
N GLU A 553 -15.10 9.13 12.16
CA GLU A 553 -16.26 9.50 11.34
C GLU A 553 -17.48 8.70 11.77
N LEU A 554 -17.34 7.39 11.96
CA LEU A 554 -18.40 6.53 12.50
C LEU A 554 -18.78 6.96 13.93
N PHE A 555 -17.80 7.26 14.78
CA PHE A 555 -18.07 7.74 16.14
C PHE A 555 -18.87 9.05 16.13
N ALA A 556 -18.51 9.99 15.26
CA ALA A 556 -19.25 11.24 15.08
C ALA A 556 -20.67 10.99 14.55
N GLN A 557 -20.83 10.06 13.61
CA GLN A 557 -22.12 9.63 13.08
C GLN A 557 -23.01 9.05 14.19
N TRP A 558 -22.52 8.06 14.94
CA TRP A 558 -23.25 7.45 16.06
C TRP A 558 -23.66 8.48 17.09
N ARG A 559 -22.77 9.41 17.47
CA ARG A 559 -23.09 10.50 18.39
C ARG A 559 -24.25 11.36 17.90
N SER A 560 -24.32 11.63 16.59
CA SER A 560 -25.31 12.52 15.99
C SER A 560 -26.69 11.88 15.81
N GLN A 561 -26.73 10.57 15.55
CA GLN A 561 -27.95 9.81 15.31
C GLN A 561 -28.75 9.64 16.61
N LYS A 562 -30.03 10.05 16.61
CA LYS A 562 -30.86 10.02 17.82
C LYS A 562 -31.07 8.60 18.36
N ASN A 563 -31.23 7.64 17.47
CA ASN A 563 -31.60 6.26 17.82
C ASN A 563 -30.39 5.34 17.94
N SER A 564 -29.15 5.83 17.84
CA SER A 564 -27.96 4.96 17.99
C SER A 564 -27.79 4.45 19.42
N ILE A 565 -28.23 5.21 20.43
CA ILE A 565 -28.16 4.81 21.83
C ILE A 565 -29.46 5.18 22.54
N GLU A 566 -30.11 4.20 23.14
CA GLU A 566 -31.37 4.34 23.85
C GLU A 566 -31.19 3.99 25.32
N THR A 567 -31.72 4.83 26.21
CA THR A 567 -31.75 4.54 27.65
C THR A 567 -33.12 4.03 28.04
N ILE A 568 -33.17 2.87 28.69
CA ILE A 568 -34.41 2.32 29.21
C ILE A 568 -34.51 2.62 30.71
N SER A 569 -35.50 3.45 31.07
CA SER A 569 -35.66 3.97 32.43
C SER A 569 -36.32 2.99 33.42
N LYS A 570 -36.94 1.91 32.93
CA LYS A 570 -37.64 0.91 33.77
C LYS A 570 -37.17 -0.49 33.40
N THR A 571 -36.17 -1.00 34.12
CA THR A 571 -35.62 -2.34 33.91
C THR A 571 -36.51 -3.44 34.48
N ASP A 572 -37.32 -3.15 35.50
CA ASP A 572 -38.19 -4.12 36.17
C ASP A 572 -39.28 -4.73 35.27
N THR A 573 -39.61 -4.07 34.15
CA THR A 573 -40.62 -4.56 33.20
C THR A 573 -40.05 -5.43 32.08
N ILE A 574 -38.73 -5.59 32.01
CA ILE A 574 -38.06 -6.29 30.91
C ILE A 574 -37.77 -7.72 31.34
N THR A 575 -38.44 -8.67 30.69
CA THR A 575 -38.25 -10.12 30.95
C THR A 575 -37.18 -10.72 30.04
N GLU A 576 -37.10 -10.26 28.80
CA GLU A 576 -36.21 -10.77 27.77
C GLU A 576 -35.51 -9.62 27.01
N LEU A 577 -34.28 -9.88 26.56
CA LEU A 577 -33.53 -9.02 25.64
C LEU A 577 -33.33 -9.81 24.34
N SER A 578 -33.95 -9.35 23.26
CA SER A 578 -33.85 -9.98 21.95
C SER A 578 -32.41 -9.94 21.44
N ALA A 579 -31.96 -11.04 20.84
CA ALA A 579 -30.74 -11.05 20.05
C ALA A 579 -30.96 -10.21 18.78
N ASP A 580 -30.08 -9.26 18.54
CA ASP A 580 -30.10 -8.39 17.37
C ASP A 580 -28.64 -8.16 16.95
N PRO A 581 -28.22 -8.56 15.74
CA PRO A 581 -26.83 -8.39 15.31
C PRO A 581 -26.43 -6.91 15.23
N GLU A 582 -27.40 -6.02 15.05
CA GLU A 582 -27.19 -4.58 14.93
C GLU A 582 -27.24 -3.86 16.28
N SER A 583 -27.41 -4.57 17.39
CA SER A 583 -27.42 -3.94 18.70
C SER A 583 -26.87 -4.81 19.82
N PHE A 584 -26.42 -4.15 20.88
CA PHE A 584 -26.08 -4.80 22.13
C PHE A 584 -26.57 -3.99 23.31
N TRP A 585 -26.59 -4.63 24.46
CA TRP A 585 -27.08 -4.06 25.69
C TRP A 585 -25.94 -3.86 26.67
N LEU A 586 -25.95 -2.72 27.34
CA LEU A 586 -25.04 -2.41 28.43
C LEU A 586 -25.85 -2.26 29.72
N PHE A 587 -25.57 -3.11 30.69
CA PHE A 587 -26.20 -3.08 32.01
C PHE A 587 -25.19 -2.63 33.06
N LYS A 588 -25.55 -1.61 33.83
CA LYS A 588 -24.75 -1.10 34.96
C LYS A 588 -25.42 -1.49 36.28
N PRO A 589 -24.99 -2.56 36.97
CA PRO A 589 -25.47 -2.87 38.32
C PRO A 589 -25.11 -1.73 39.28
N GLY A 590 -26.07 -1.26 40.09
CA GLY A 590 -25.82 -0.22 41.10
C GLY A 590 -26.59 1.09 40.86
N GLU A 591 -26.01 2.05 40.12
CA GLU A 591 -26.48 3.46 39.96
C GLU A 591 -27.83 3.61 39.22
N ASN A 592 -28.90 3.02 39.78
CA ASN A 592 -30.28 2.95 39.26
C ASN A 592 -30.57 1.80 38.29
N ASN A 593 -29.78 0.71 38.33
CA ASN A 593 -29.97 -0.48 37.47
C ASN A 593 -30.24 -0.09 36.01
N ARG A 594 -29.35 0.74 35.47
CA ARG A 594 -29.55 1.36 34.18
C ARG A 594 -29.26 0.36 33.07
N LEU A 595 -30.22 0.21 32.15
CA LEU A 595 -30.04 -0.54 30.91
C LEU A 595 -29.95 0.43 29.73
N ILE A 596 -28.91 0.29 28.94
CA ILE A 596 -28.63 1.10 27.75
C ILE A 596 -28.59 0.15 26.55
N LYS A 597 -29.37 0.45 25.52
CA LYS A 597 -29.30 -0.24 24.23
C LYS A 597 -28.40 0.56 23.30
N PHE A 598 -27.33 -0.04 22.80
CA PHE A 598 -26.54 0.48 21.70
C PHE A 598 -27.09 -0.14 20.42
N ASN A 599 -27.76 0.62 19.58
CA ASN A 599 -28.18 0.22 18.23
C ASN A 599 -27.01 0.38 17.26
N ILE A 600 -25.88 -0.24 17.62
CA ILE A 600 -24.63 -0.30 16.87
C ILE A 600 -24.13 -1.74 17.01
N PRO A 601 -23.70 -2.40 15.92
CA PRO A 601 -23.07 -3.72 16.00
C PRO A 601 -21.88 -3.73 16.95
N LEU A 602 -21.79 -4.75 17.81
CA LEU A 602 -20.73 -4.83 18.81
C LEU A 602 -19.33 -4.93 18.20
N ASP A 603 -19.21 -5.58 17.05
CA ASP A 603 -17.99 -5.74 16.26
C ASP A 603 -17.55 -4.44 15.55
N GLN A 604 -18.39 -3.40 15.50
CA GLN A 604 -17.98 -2.06 15.09
C GLN A 604 -17.38 -1.25 16.25
N VAL A 605 -17.71 -1.59 17.49
CA VAL A 605 -17.32 -0.84 18.70
C VAL A 605 -16.19 -1.54 19.46
N SER A 606 -16.09 -2.86 19.34
CA SER A 606 -15.14 -3.70 20.08
C SER A 606 -14.65 -4.87 19.24
N ARG A 607 -13.75 -5.68 19.82
CA ARG A 607 -13.27 -6.95 19.28
C ARG A 607 -13.90 -8.12 20.05
N PRO A 608 -15.04 -8.67 19.62
CA PRO A 608 -15.76 -9.72 20.34
C PRO A 608 -14.92 -10.97 20.64
N ASP A 609 -13.97 -11.27 19.77
CA ASP A 609 -13.00 -12.36 19.87
C ASP A 609 -12.04 -12.20 21.05
N LEU A 610 -11.78 -10.97 21.50
CA LEU A 610 -10.98 -10.73 22.72
C LEU A 610 -11.81 -10.77 24.00
N LEU A 611 -13.14 -10.67 23.90
CA LEU A 611 -13.99 -10.59 25.08
C LEU A 611 -14.21 -11.97 25.73
N ALA A 612 -14.29 -13.03 24.92
CA ALA A 612 -14.57 -14.39 25.36
C ALA A 612 -13.28 -15.22 25.46
N ALA A 613 -13.08 -15.91 26.59
CA ALA A 613 -11.89 -16.73 26.86
C ALA A 613 -11.84 -18.03 26.05
N ASP A 614 -12.98 -18.45 25.51
CA ASP A 614 -13.14 -19.61 24.66
C ASP A 614 -13.81 -19.16 23.36
N ASP A 615 -13.47 -19.78 22.23
CA ASP A 615 -14.11 -19.65 20.91
C ASP A 615 -15.61 -20.05 20.92
N SER A 616 -16.28 -20.00 22.07
CA SER A 616 -17.70 -20.24 22.21
C SER A 616 -18.47 -19.16 21.45
N PRO A 617 -19.13 -19.50 20.32
CA PRO A 617 -19.92 -18.55 19.53
C PRO A 617 -21.14 -18.04 20.31
N ASP A 618 -21.41 -18.60 21.49
CA ASP A 618 -22.61 -18.40 22.30
C ASP A 618 -22.38 -17.56 23.55
N TRP A 619 -21.34 -16.71 23.58
CA TRP A 619 -21.26 -15.77 24.69
C TRP A 619 -22.45 -14.78 24.61
N GLN A 620 -23.39 -14.95 25.55
CA GLN A 620 -24.58 -14.10 25.66
C GLN A 620 -24.35 -12.91 26.59
N ARG A 621 -23.41 -13.05 27.54
CA ARG A 621 -23.10 -12.06 28.57
C ARG A 621 -21.63 -12.10 28.96
N ILE A 622 -21.02 -10.93 29.16
CA ILE A 622 -19.65 -10.78 29.66
C ILE A 622 -19.64 -9.66 30.71
N SER A 623 -19.03 -9.94 31.85
CA SER A 623 -18.85 -8.95 32.91
C SER A 623 -17.46 -8.34 32.80
N ILE A 624 -17.41 -7.01 32.80
CA ILE A 624 -16.20 -6.19 32.63
C ILE A 624 -16.25 -5.14 33.74
N ASP A 625 -15.54 -5.40 34.83
CA ASP A 625 -15.60 -4.60 36.06
C ASP A 625 -17.06 -4.31 36.51
N SER A 626 -17.50 -3.06 36.41
CA SER A 626 -18.82 -2.57 36.80
C SER A 626 -19.86 -2.59 35.68
N LEU A 627 -19.49 -3.08 34.48
CA LEU A 627 -20.34 -3.15 33.31
C LEU A 627 -20.61 -4.61 32.92
N ILE A 628 -21.85 -4.87 32.48
CA ILE A 628 -22.22 -6.15 31.89
C ILE A 628 -22.65 -5.90 30.45
N ILE A 629 -21.90 -6.44 29.50
CA ILE A 629 -22.23 -6.42 28.07
C ILE A 629 -23.10 -7.65 27.80
N ILE A 630 -24.27 -7.44 27.21
CA ILE A 630 -25.26 -8.48 26.93
C ILE A 630 -25.63 -8.42 25.45
N ARG A 631 -25.45 -9.53 24.72
CA ARG A 631 -25.92 -9.67 23.34
C ARG A 631 -27.41 -10.04 23.31
N SER A 632 -27.81 -10.97 24.17
CA SER A 632 -29.20 -11.41 24.32
C SER A 632 -29.43 -12.03 25.69
N ALA A 633 -30.70 -12.09 26.10
CA ALA A 633 -31.08 -12.67 27.38
C ALA A 633 -32.50 -13.23 27.33
N ALA A 634 -32.66 -14.55 27.45
CA ALA A 634 -33.99 -15.16 27.58
C ALA A 634 -34.64 -14.85 28.94
N ASN A 635 -33.83 -14.58 29.97
CA ASN A 635 -34.30 -14.20 31.30
C ASN A 635 -33.38 -13.11 31.87
N PHE A 636 -33.75 -11.85 31.65
CA PHE A 636 -32.95 -10.69 32.08
C PHE A 636 -32.83 -10.61 33.61
N ALA A 637 -33.89 -10.95 34.35
CA ALA A 637 -33.86 -10.97 35.82
C ALA A 637 -32.83 -11.98 36.37
N ALA A 638 -32.64 -13.13 35.71
CA ALA A 638 -31.60 -14.08 36.07
C ALA A 638 -30.18 -13.54 35.80
N ILE A 639 -30.00 -12.63 34.83
CA ILE A 639 -28.70 -12.00 34.56
C ILE A 639 -28.35 -11.00 35.66
N GLN A 640 -29.33 -10.27 36.20
CA GLN A 640 -29.11 -9.29 37.26
C GLN A 640 -28.56 -9.92 38.57
N HIS A 641 -28.84 -11.21 38.81
CA HIS A 641 -28.50 -11.90 40.06
C HIS A 641 -27.63 -13.16 39.87
N GLY A 642 -27.35 -13.56 38.64
CA GLY A 642 -26.61 -14.77 38.33
C GLY A 642 -25.08 -14.58 38.41
N PRO A 643 -24.31 -15.67 38.57
CA PRO A 643 -22.86 -15.62 38.52
C PRO A 643 -22.40 -15.06 37.17
N HIS A 644 -21.38 -14.21 37.20
CA HIS A 644 -20.84 -13.55 36.01
C HIS A 644 -19.78 -14.42 35.33
N THR A 645 -19.76 -14.42 34.00
CA THR A 645 -18.62 -14.94 33.24
C THR A 645 -17.54 -13.87 33.27
N GLU A 646 -16.36 -14.21 33.80
CA GLU A 646 -15.21 -13.31 33.81
C GLU A 646 -14.73 -13.06 32.37
N SER A 647 -14.37 -11.82 32.07
CA SER A 647 -13.80 -11.45 30.77
C SER A 647 -12.38 -12.01 30.63
N ALA A 648 -12.00 -12.38 29.40
CA ALA A 648 -10.62 -12.75 29.07
C ALA A 648 -9.67 -11.55 29.03
N LEU A 649 -10.22 -10.34 29.01
CA LEU A 649 -9.47 -9.09 28.99
C LEU A 649 -8.69 -8.91 30.29
N ASP A 650 -7.47 -8.40 30.18
CA ASP A 650 -6.72 -7.92 31.35
C ASP A 650 -7.35 -6.64 31.95
N PRO A 651 -7.01 -6.28 33.20
CA PRO A 651 -7.61 -5.11 33.86
C PRO A 651 -7.49 -3.80 33.08
N ASP A 652 -6.37 -3.57 32.38
CA ASP A 652 -6.13 -2.33 31.63
C ASP A 652 -7.02 -2.27 30.37
N GLN A 653 -7.19 -3.41 29.69
CA GLN A 653 -8.11 -3.59 28.58
C GLN A 653 -9.57 -3.40 29.02
N GLN A 654 -9.94 -3.99 30.17
CA GLN A 654 -11.28 -3.83 30.75
C GLN A 654 -11.58 -2.35 31.05
N GLU A 655 -10.67 -1.67 31.74
CA GLU A 655 -10.81 -0.23 32.05
C GLU A 655 -10.93 0.60 30.78
N THR A 656 -10.10 0.32 29.77
CA THR A 656 -10.12 1.06 28.51
C THR A 656 -11.44 0.88 27.77
N LEU A 657 -11.98 -0.33 27.70
CA LEU A 657 -13.27 -0.61 27.06
C LEU A 657 -14.43 0.06 27.81
N VAL A 658 -14.44 -0.03 29.14
CA VAL A 658 -15.42 0.62 30.02
C VAL A 658 -15.42 2.13 29.78
N HIS A 659 -14.24 2.76 29.82
CA HIS A 659 -14.10 4.20 29.59
C HIS A 659 -14.54 4.60 28.17
N TYR A 660 -14.21 3.79 27.16
CA TYR A 660 -14.61 4.04 25.78
C TYR A 660 -16.14 4.02 25.59
N LEU A 661 -16.81 2.98 26.09
CA LEU A 661 -18.27 2.85 26.02
C LEU A 661 -18.98 3.97 26.78
N ASP A 662 -18.45 4.35 27.95
CA ASP A 662 -18.98 5.47 28.73
C ASP A 662 -18.78 6.82 28.06
N SER A 663 -17.63 7.02 27.41
CA SER A 663 -17.35 8.20 26.61
C SER A 663 -18.31 8.31 25.41
N LEU A 664 -18.57 7.21 24.72
CA LEU A 664 -19.53 7.15 23.61
C LEU A 664 -20.95 7.49 24.08
N TYR A 665 -21.43 6.81 25.13
CA TYR A 665 -22.74 7.08 25.73
C TYR A 665 -22.87 8.54 26.22
N THR A 666 -21.88 9.05 26.94
CA THR A 666 -21.89 10.41 27.48
C THR A 666 -21.85 11.46 26.38
N SER A 667 -21.04 11.24 25.35
CA SER A 667 -20.95 12.12 24.19
C SER A 667 -22.25 12.18 23.39
N HIS A 668 -22.89 11.02 23.19
CA HIS A 668 -24.21 10.92 22.58
C HIS A 668 -25.28 11.64 23.40
N SER A 669 -25.39 11.32 24.69
CA SER A 669 -26.36 11.93 25.59
C SER A 669 -26.22 13.45 25.65
N ARG A 670 -24.97 13.96 25.77
CA ARG A 670 -24.68 15.40 25.71
C ARG A 670 -25.12 16.00 24.38
N PHE A 671 -24.84 15.34 23.24
CA PHE A 671 -25.23 15.83 21.93
C PHE A 671 -26.76 15.89 21.77
N GLN A 672 -27.47 14.84 22.16
CA GLN A 672 -28.93 14.76 22.06
C GLN A 672 -29.65 15.72 23.02
N ASN A 673 -29.07 15.99 24.19
CA ASN A 673 -29.62 16.90 25.20
C ASN A 673 -29.19 18.37 25.03
N ARG A 674 -28.38 18.72 24.03
CA ARG A 674 -28.05 20.13 23.74
C ARG A 674 -29.32 20.93 23.43
N ASP A 675 -29.42 22.12 24.01
CA ASP A 675 -30.44 23.10 23.65
C ASP A 675 -30.44 23.38 22.15
N LEU A 676 -31.63 23.65 21.60
CA LEU A 676 -31.84 23.91 20.17
C LEU A 676 -30.85 24.95 19.64
N ILE A 677 -30.60 26.02 20.40
CA ILE A 677 -29.69 27.12 20.06
C ILE A 677 -28.25 26.63 19.93
N THR A 678 -27.80 25.74 20.82
CA THR A 678 -26.45 25.15 20.78
C THR A 678 -26.31 24.20 19.60
N LYS A 679 -27.35 23.40 19.30
CA LYS A 679 -27.40 22.56 18.09
C LYS A 679 -27.36 23.41 16.82
N THR A 680 -28.09 24.53 16.78
CA THR A 680 -28.06 25.42 15.62
C THR A 680 -26.70 26.07 15.44
N LYS A 681 -26.08 26.57 16.51
CA LYS A 681 -24.74 27.17 16.45
C LYS A 681 -23.67 26.18 15.99
N ALA A 682 -23.69 24.94 16.49
CA ALA A 682 -22.76 23.90 16.07
C ALA A 682 -22.94 23.55 14.58
N TRP A 683 -24.20 23.36 14.14
CA TRP A 683 -24.52 23.13 12.73
C TRP A 683 -24.08 24.28 11.82
N PHE A 684 -24.28 25.54 12.25
CA PHE A 684 -23.80 26.71 11.52
C PHE A 684 -22.27 26.78 11.48
N GLY A 685 -21.58 26.43 12.57
CA GLY A 685 -20.12 26.35 12.62
C GLY A 685 -19.56 25.30 11.66
N GLU A 686 -20.08 24.07 11.72
CA GLU A 686 -19.69 22.97 10.80
C GLU A 686 -19.94 23.35 9.34
N ARG A 687 -21.10 23.97 9.02
CA ARG A 687 -21.39 24.43 7.65
C ARG A 687 -20.55 25.61 7.19
N TRP A 688 -20.08 26.44 8.13
CA TRP A 688 -19.23 27.57 7.82
C TRP A 688 -17.80 27.10 7.57
N GLU A 689 -17.27 26.21 8.42
CA GLU A 689 -15.97 25.55 8.23
C GLU A 689 -15.93 24.72 6.95
N SER A 690 -17.01 23.99 6.64
CA SER A 690 -17.13 23.24 5.37
C SER A 690 -17.28 24.14 4.14
N LYS A 691 -17.62 25.42 4.30
CA LYS A 691 -17.69 26.39 3.19
C LYS A 691 -16.40 27.19 3.06
N SER A 692 -15.70 27.47 4.15
CA SER A 692 -14.38 28.09 4.09
C SER A 692 -13.34 27.16 3.49
N SER A 693 -13.46 25.84 3.70
CA SER A 693 -12.62 24.86 3.00
C SER A 693 -12.87 24.84 1.49
N ILE A 694 -14.08 25.14 1.02
CA ILE A 694 -14.38 25.27 -0.41
C ILE A 694 -13.70 26.52 -0.99
N SER A 695 -13.64 27.64 -0.27
CA SER A 695 -12.90 28.82 -0.74
C SER A 695 -11.39 28.62 -0.80
N GLU A 696 -10.82 27.72 0.02
CA GLU A 696 -9.40 27.33 -0.04
C GLU A 696 -9.09 26.37 -1.20
N VAL A 697 -10.08 25.66 -1.76
CA VAL A 697 -9.92 24.82 -2.97
C VAL A 697 -9.95 25.66 -4.26
N PHE A 698 -10.37 26.93 -4.19
CA PHE A 698 -10.43 27.86 -5.33
C PHE A 698 -9.36 28.98 -5.29
N GLN A 699 -8.38 28.87 -4.40
CA GLN A 699 -7.12 29.64 -4.42
C GLN A 699 -5.97 28.69 -4.68
#